data_AF-A0A953CD00-F1
#
_entry.id   AF-A0A953CD00-F1
#
_cell.length_a   1.000
_cell.length_b   1.000
_cell.length_c   1.000
_cell.angle_alpha   90.00
_cell.angle_beta   90.00
_cell.angle_gamma   90.00
#
_symmetry.space_group_name_H-M   'P 1'
#
loop_
_entity.id
_entity.type
_entity.pdbx_description
1 polymer ?
#
loop_
_entity_poly.entity_id
_entity_poly.type
_entity_poly.pdbx_seq_one_letter_code
_entity_poly.pdbx_strand_id
1 'polypeptide(L)'
;MPDRPTRHVFVSYSSKDRKKSADLVEQVFTSLRGLRHSSEYGLELFIDDERLRAGDHWDEAIERALEAADVGLLLLSPNFLDSDYVMRKEAPRLYERSRAGDVRLVPVLLHTCPYETIPWLKAQHIRPRDRKALSELEAVGPTELGQALTELSMEIDGFLAARPFPGVATAGHATAREAPTRPVARPRAEAAAHAATSTDASMAPSATLLATTLLQDLGEAEAQALAQRLVAGIAQLTRTSGDNLFRAVRFCIEFQLLMADDPASPAALQHFLGAPVDDESARRLLRELRERAPSGDFARAPIKVNSYFFSLTREREELWKRYFDAVLEAGVDAFEREKLASLCPVQVQYGFLAPQHLVAGLLSRFNDDWRPVLNAYQNAVPDPRVRPGAFESLQASQWNCWLVWGPSIPICSCRQWRGAYAFQYGYGDENNSLPVVDLSGGDGRPRLLDPVTAAFDAEGRGAKWVQLTGRLRWGPWYLREAGDDGNGSPDEHFDLAAADEIDAAPVSNRHPAAPAQAALYRDDGIAFRHDSDGITLQVDTVDRMSNDHRVYFSAYLWTMFLVASSSDEPGIGPKLLRGKGYPRWPDPPERRDQVREARLWEHLLPVFVHANVADPAALAFQKRVLAQNAIALLQQVWQRRAELFDESDVQAGIRFHLASASDYSGCGCPVRYPSGTSLVSLLRERLELEPDREFAAAVALPASTSADPARPRGLVGYFSSCHLPELVADYFDSVKPRK
;
A
#
# COMPACT_ATOMS: atom_id res chain seq x y z
N MET A 1 11.01 -19.43 34.33
CA MET A 1 12.49 -19.46 34.22
C MET A 1 13.00 -18.11 34.74
N PRO A 2 14.22 -17.99 35.31
CA PRO A 2 14.71 -16.69 35.73
C PRO A 2 14.85 -15.79 34.50
N ASP A 3 14.52 -14.50 34.71
CA ASP A 3 14.59 -13.40 33.75
C ASP A 3 16.01 -13.34 33.16
N ARG A 4 16.17 -13.71 31.89
CA ARG A 4 17.48 -13.68 31.21
C ARG A 4 17.73 -12.25 30.74
N PRO A 5 18.94 -11.69 30.92
CA PRO A 5 19.21 -10.33 30.47
C PRO A 5 19.02 -10.23 28.95
N THR A 6 18.30 -9.21 28.49
CA THR A 6 18.22 -8.88 27.06
C THR A 6 19.51 -8.19 26.63
N ARG A 7 20.02 -8.60 25.47
CA ARG A 7 21.22 -8.08 24.83
C ARG A 7 20.88 -7.44 23.50
N HIS A 8 21.46 -6.29 23.22
CA HIS A 8 21.18 -5.52 22.01
C HIS A 8 22.40 -5.49 21.10
N VAL A 9 22.22 -5.92 19.86
CA VAL A 9 23.23 -5.82 18.80
C VAL A 9 22.75 -4.81 17.78
N PHE A 10 23.54 -3.77 17.55
CA PHE A 10 23.31 -2.79 16.49
C PHE A 10 24.17 -3.14 15.28
N VAL A 11 23.58 -3.22 14.09
CA VAL A 11 24.28 -3.48 12.83
C VAL A 11 24.20 -2.27 11.92
N SER A 12 25.35 -1.61 11.72
CA SER A 12 25.53 -0.51 10.78
C SER A 12 26.12 -1.04 9.46
N TYR A 13 25.48 -0.73 8.34
CA TYR A 13 25.92 -1.12 7.00
C TYR A 13 25.42 -0.11 5.96
N SER A 14 26.00 -0.10 4.76
CA SER A 14 25.44 0.69 3.66
C SER A 14 24.28 -0.05 3.02
N SER A 15 23.12 0.58 2.96
CA SER A 15 21.98 0.11 2.17
C SER A 15 22.31 -0.19 0.70
N LYS A 16 23.28 0.52 0.11
CA LYS A 16 23.80 0.25 -1.24
C LYS A 16 24.44 -1.14 -1.33
N ASP A 17 25.02 -1.65 -0.24
CA ASP A 17 25.60 -2.99 -0.19
C ASP A 17 24.53 -4.07 -0.12
N ARG A 18 23.42 -3.83 0.59
CA ARG A 18 22.27 -4.76 0.59
C ARG A 18 21.60 -4.87 -0.78
N LYS A 19 21.64 -3.81 -1.59
CA LYS A 19 21.18 -3.86 -3.00
C LYS A 19 22.17 -4.59 -3.92
N LYS A 20 23.47 -4.40 -3.70
CA LYS A 20 24.52 -4.91 -4.60
C LYS A 20 24.99 -6.34 -4.27
N SER A 21 24.96 -6.73 -3.00
CA SER A 21 25.42 -8.01 -2.46
C SER A 21 24.39 -8.58 -1.47
N ALA A 22 23.13 -8.68 -1.91
CA ALA A 22 21.99 -9.06 -1.08
C ALA A 22 22.21 -10.40 -0.36
N ASP A 23 22.69 -11.40 -1.11
CA ASP A 23 22.91 -12.76 -0.58
C ASP A 23 24.00 -12.79 0.49
N LEU A 24 25.11 -12.05 0.29
CA LEU A 24 26.20 -11.96 1.27
C LEU A 24 25.75 -11.26 2.55
N VAL A 25 25.00 -10.15 2.42
CA VAL A 25 24.49 -9.39 3.57
C VAL A 25 23.45 -10.18 4.35
N GLU A 26 22.52 -10.87 3.69
CA GLU A 26 21.55 -11.73 4.38
C GLU A 26 22.21 -12.96 5.02
N GLN A 27 23.31 -13.49 4.47
CA GLN A 27 24.07 -14.56 5.14
C GLN A 27 24.69 -14.08 6.46
N VAL A 28 25.19 -12.84 6.52
CA VAL A 28 25.64 -12.22 7.78
C VAL A 28 24.47 -12.07 8.75
N PHE A 29 23.34 -11.52 8.31
CA PHE A 29 22.16 -11.33 9.16
C PHE A 29 21.59 -12.65 9.68
N THR A 30 21.54 -13.67 8.84
CA THR A 30 21.05 -15.00 9.21
C THR A 30 21.95 -15.64 10.27
N SER A 31 23.27 -15.50 10.13
CA SER A 31 24.23 -15.99 11.11
C SER A 31 24.05 -15.30 12.48
N LEU A 32 23.83 -13.99 12.49
CA LEU A 32 23.55 -13.23 13.72
C LEU A 32 22.18 -13.57 14.33
N ARG A 33 21.14 -13.76 13.51
CA ARG A 33 19.80 -14.18 13.98
C ARG A 33 19.85 -15.55 14.66
N GLY A 34 20.75 -16.44 14.23
CA GLY A 34 20.98 -17.74 14.87
C GLY A 34 21.35 -17.65 16.36
N LEU A 35 21.99 -16.56 16.79
CA LEU A 35 22.36 -16.32 18.19
C LEU A 35 21.16 -16.07 19.12
N ARG A 36 19.95 -15.81 18.56
CA ARG A 36 18.71 -15.62 19.35
C ARG A 36 18.28 -16.86 20.13
N HIS A 37 18.81 -18.02 19.77
CA HIS A 37 18.52 -19.28 20.47
C HIS A 37 19.43 -19.54 21.68
N SER A 38 20.28 -18.59 22.07
CA SER A 38 21.14 -18.72 23.25
C SER A 38 20.33 -19.02 24.53
N SER A 39 20.86 -19.93 25.35
CA SER A 39 20.25 -20.24 26.65
C SER A 39 20.58 -19.22 27.75
N GLU A 40 21.48 -18.27 27.49
CA GLU A 40 22.05 -17.38 28.51
C GLU A 40 21.43 -15.97 28.51
N TYR A 41 20.97 -15.47 27.37
CA TYR A 41 20.41 -14.13 27.20
C TYR A 41 19.28 -14.11 26.16
N GLY A 42 18.43 -13.08 26.21
CA GLY A 42 17.57 -12.71 25.07
C GLY A 42 18.36 -11.82 24.10
N LEU A 43 18.13 -11.92 22.79
CA LEU A 43 18.85 -11.12 21.78
C LEU A 43 17.91 -10.26 20.96
N GLU A 44 18.09 -8.96 21.04
CA GLU A 44 17.50 -7.96 20.15
C GLU A 44 18.54 -7.52 19.12
N LEU A 45 18.22 -7.71 17.84
CA LEU A 45 19.09 -7.33 16.72
C LEU A 45 18.45 -6.14 16.01
N PHE A 46 19.08 -4.97 16.10
CA PHE A 46 18.72 -3.78 15.37
C PHE A 46 19.57 -3.70 14.11
N ILE A 47 18.93 -3.79 12.95
CA ILE A 47 19.56 -3.65 11.64
C ILE A 47 18.99 -2.37 11.04
N ASP A 48 19.86 -1.41 10.73
CA ASP A 48 19.43 -0.16 10.08
C ASP A 48 18.96 -0.45 8.64
N ASP A 49 17.66 -0.68 8.45
CA ASP A 49 17.06 -0.86 7.14
C ASP A 49 16.68 0.51 6.58
N GLU A 50 17.08 0.78 5.32
CA GLU A 50 16.67 1.95 4.51
C GLU A 50 15.13 2.08 4.38
N ARG A 51 14.37 1.09 4.87
CA ARG A 51 12.90 1.06 4.93
C ARG A 51 12.28 1.85 6.08
N LEU A 52 13.05 2.38 7.03
CA LEU A 52 12.55 3.41 7.95
C LEU A 52 12.56 4.77 7.23
N ARG A 53 11.43 5.15 6.60
CA ARG A 53 11.30 6.40 5.83
C ARG A 53 11.52 7.65 6.70
N ALA A 54 12.21 8.63 6.12
CA ALA A 54 12.62 9.90 6.70
C ALA A 54 11.46 10.78 7.22
N GLY A 55 11.65 11.26 8.44
CA GLY A 55 10.82 12.19 9.21
C GLY A 55 11.33 12.18 10.66
N ASP A 56 11.18 13.28 11.39
CA ASP A 56 11.91 13.64 12.63
C ASP A 56 12.02 12.59 13.76
N HIS A 57 11.34 11.43 13.67
CA HIS A 57 11.41 10.30 14.60
C HIS A 57 12.43 9.20 14.21
N TRP A 58 12.97 9.21 12.99
CA TRP A 58 13.94 8.20 12.54
C TRP A 58 15.26 8.30 13.30
N ASP A 59 15.76 9.53 13.49
CA ASP A 59 16.95 9.79 14.28
C ASP A 59 16.74 9.33 15.74
N GLU A 60 15.55 9.48 16.35
CA GLU A 60 15.29 9.06 17.74
C GLU A 60 15.29 7.54 17.94
N ALA A 61 14.87 6.75 16.94
CA ALA A 61 14.88 5.30 17.02
C ALA A 61 16.31 4.75 16.87
N ILE A 62 17.07 5.30 15.91
CA ILE A 62 18.48 4.96 15.72
C ILE A 62 19.30 5.38 16.94
N GLU A 63 19.12 6.60 17.45
CA GLU A 63 19.82 7.05 18.67
C GLU A 63 19.49 6.16 19.87
N ARG A 64 18.22 5.76 20.07
CA ARG A 64 17.88 4.81 21.14
C ARG A 64 18.54 3.44 20.96
N ALA A 65 18.58 2.91 19.74
CA ALA A 65 19.23 1.64 19.46
C ALA A 65 20.76 1.74 19.62
N LEU A 66 21.34 2.87 19.20
CA LEU A 66 22.76 3.21 19.39
C LEU A 66 23.11 3.33 20.87
N GLU A 67 22.23 3.86 21.73
CA GLU A 67 22.44 3.95 23.18
C GLU A 67 22.21 2.62 23.91
N ALA A 68 21.26 1.80 23.45
CA ALA A 68 20.95 0.51 24.07
C ALA A 68 21.95 -0.60 23.68
N ALA A 69 22.70 -0.43 22.58
CA ALA A 69 23.58 -1.46 22.05
C ALA A 69 24.67 -1.92 23.05
N ASP A 70 24.75 -3.23 23.29
CA ASP A 70 25.84 -3.91 23.97
C ASP A 70 26.99 -4.24 22.99
N VAL A 71 26.65 -4.52 21.73
CA VAL A 71 27.58 -4.76 20.62
C VAL A 71 27.19 -3.93 19.40
N GLY A 72 28.14 -3.23 18.80
CA GLY A 72 27.98 -2.51 17.54
C GLY A 72 28.79 -3.19 16.43
N LEU A 73 28.12 -3.69 15.39
CA LEU A 73 28.73 -4.33 14.22
C LEU A 73 28.78 -3.35 13.05
N LEU A 74 29.96 -3.10 12.48
CA LEU A 74 30.13 -2.22 11.31
C LEU A 74 30.49 -3.06 10.08
N LEU A 75 29.65 -3.09 9.05
CA LEU A 75 29.93 -3.79 7.79
C LEU A 75 30.66 -2.86 6.80
N LEU A 76 31.99 -2.90 6.83
CA LEU A 76 32.87 -2.03 6.06
C LEU A 76 32.91 -2.40 4.58
N SER A 77 32.67 -1.42 3.72
CA SER A 77 32.73 -1.51 2.26
C SER A 77 33.06 -0.13 1.67
N PRO A 78 33.34 0.00 0.35
CA PRO A 78 33.45 1.31 -0.28
C PRO A 78 32.18 2.17 -0.11
N ASN A 79 30.99 1.55 -0.14
CA ASN A 79 29.72 2.27 0.02
C ASN A 79 29.43 2.67 1.48
N PHE A 80 29.96 1.92 2.45
CA PHE A 80 29.91 2.28 3.86
C PHE A 80 30.74 3.53 4.13
N LEU A 81 31.96 3.59 3.57
CA LEU A 81 32.86 4.74 3.71
C LEU A 81 32.36 5.99 2.96
N ASP A 82 31.56 5.82 1.90
CA ASP A 82 30.91 6.89 1.12
C ASP A 82 29.60 7.42 1.76
N SER A 83 29.09 6.77 2.82
CA SER A 83 27.84 7.16 3.47
C SER A 83 28.06 8.28 4.50
N ASP A 84 27.65 9.51 4.17
CA ASP A 84 27.74 10.67 5.07
C ASP A 84 26.99 10.44 6.40
N TYR A 85 25.86 9.74 6.40
CA TYR A 85 25.09 9.48 7.62
C TYR A 85 25.83 8.54 8.57
N VAL A 86 26.26 7.39 8.07
CA VAL A 86 26.98 6.36 8.84
C VAL A 86 28.31 6.92 9.36
N MET A 87 29.05 7.63 8.49
CA MET A 87 30.39 8.15 8.83
C MET A 87 30.37 9.38 9.73
N ARG A 88 29.28 10.15 9.77
CA ARG A 88 29.18 11.36 10.62
C ARG A 88 28.35 11.17 11.88
N LYS A 89 27.41 10.21 11.91
CA LYS A 89 26.53 9.96 13.08
C LYS A 89 26.82 8.62 13.74
N GLU A 90 26.47 7.50 13.10
CA GLU A 90 26.43 6.18 13.76
C GLU A 90 27.81 5.67 14.17
N ALA A 91 28.75 5.64 13.23
CA ALA A 91 30.06 5.04 13.44
C ALA A 91 30.91 5.83 14.46
N PRO A 92 30.93 7.18 14.45
CA PRO A 92 31.52 7.96 15.54
C PRO A 92 30.86 7.71 16.90
N ARG A 93 29.53 7.63 16.97
CA ARG A 93 28.79 7.44 18.23
C ARG A 93 29.10 6.08 18.87
N LEU A 94 29.08 5.00 18.08
CA LEU A 94 29.47 3.67 18.55
C LEU A 94 30.95 3.62 18.97
N TYR A 95 31.82 4.32 18.25
CA TYR A 95 33.24 4.42 18.61
C TYR A 95 33.46 5.15 19.94
N GLU A 96 32.76 6.26 20.19
CA GLU A 96 32.80 6.99 21.45
C GLU A 96 32.34 6.12 22.64
N ARG A 97 31.18 5.48 22.51
CA ARG A 97 30.66 4.54 23.52
C ARG A 97 31.62 3.38 23.74
N SER A 98 32.28 2.90 22.68
CA SER A 98 33.24 1.80 22.81
C SER A 98 34.51 2.22 23.56
N ARG A 99 34.97 3.45 23.37
CA ARG A 99 36.06 4.03 24.17
C ARG A 99 35.70 4.24 25.63
N ALA A 100 34.43 4.54 25.91
CA ALA A 100 33.90 4.63 27.28
C ALA A 100 33.72 3.25 27.94
N GLY A 101 33.73 2.17 27.16
CA GLY A 101 33.52 0.80 27.63
C GLY A 101 32.06 0.35 27.58
N ASP A 102 31.15 1.18 27.08
CA ASP A 102 29.70 0.95 27.13
C ASP A 102 29.19 0.04 26.01
N VAL A 103 29.96 -0.12 24.92
CA VAL A 103 29.63 -1.01 23.79
C VAL A 103 30.89 -1.70 23.25
N ARG A 104 30.75 -2.95 22.81
CA ARG A 104 31.81 -3.64 22.05
C ARG A 104 31.66 -3.33 20.56
N LEU A 105 32.62 -2.62 20.00
CA LEU A 105 32.66 -2.33 18.57
C LEU A 105 33.37 -3.45 17.79
N VAL A 106 32.70 -3.99 16.77
CA VAL A 106 33.18 -5.09 15.93
C VAL A 106 33.10 -4.67 14.46
N PRO A 107 34.20 -4.17 13.87
CA PRO A 107 34.22 -3.87 12.45
C PRO A 107 34.49 -5.13 11.62
N VAL A 108 33.65 -5.36 10.61
CA VAL A 108 33.71 -6.51 9.69
C VAL A 108 33.92 -6.01 8.27
N LEU A 109 34.95 -6.50 7.60
CA LEU A 109 35.26 -6.16 6.22
C LEU A 109 34.33 -6.93 5.28
N LEU A 110 33.26 -6.28 4.82
CA LEU A 110 32.29 -6.84 3.87
C LEU A 110 32.87 -6.87 2.45
N HIS A 111 33.45 -5.76 2.01
CA HIS A 111 34.18 -5.62 0.75
C HIS A 111 35.51 -4.91 0.97
N THR A 112 36.51 -5.23 0.14
CA THR A 112 37.80 -4.54 0.16
C THR A 112 37.60 -3.03 0.01
N CYS A 113 38.07 -2.25 0.97
CA CYS A 113 37.88 -0.80 1.02
C CYS A 113 39.04 -0.11 1.76
N PRO A 114 39.31 1.17 1.49
CA PRO A 114 40.47 1.89 2.06
C PRO A 114 40.24 2.34 3.51
N TYR A 115 39.76 1.47 4.39
CA TYR A 115 39.43 1.81 5.78
C TYR A 115 40.69 2.20 6.60
N GLU A 116 41.88 1.76 6.20
CA GLU A 116 43.13 2.10 6.87
C GLU A 116 43.49 3.59 6.74
N THR A 117 42.84 4.31 5.82
CA THR A 117 42.97 5.76 5.71
C THR A 117 42.27 6.49 6.85
N ILE A 118 41.40 5.81 7.60
CA ILE A 118 40.63 6.35 8.73
C ILE A 118 41.31 5.93 10.04
N PRO A 119 41.95 6.85 10.78
CA PRO A 119 42.84 6.49 11.90
C PRO A 119 42.19 5.66 13.00
N TRP A 120 40.92 5.95 13.34
CA TRP A 120 40.22 5.26 14.41
C TRP A 120 39.75 3.85 14.02
N LEU A 121 39.36 3.64 12.74
CA LEU A 121 39.05 2.32 12.19
C LEU A 121 40.30 1.46 12.05
N LYS A 122 41.41 2.06 11.57
CA LYS A 122 42.72 1.40 11.50
C LYS A 122 43.18 0.84 12.85
N ALA A 123 42.84 1.54 13.94
CA ALA A 123 43.19 1.14 15.30
C ALA A 123 42.29 0.03 15.86
N GLN A 124 41.18 -0.31 15.19
CA GLN A 124 40.29 -1.40 15.61
C GLN A 124 40.80 -2.77 15.12
N HIS A 125 40.38 -3.81 15.83
CA HIS A 125 40.59 -5.19 15.37
C HIS A 125 39.53 -5.53 14.32
N ILE A 126 39.87 -5.42 13.04
CA ILE A 126 38.98 -5.77 11.93
C ILE A 126 38.75 -7.29 11.87
N ARG A 127 37.56 -7.69 11.43
CA ARG A 127 37.21 -9.09 11.12
C ARG A 127 36.92 -9.26 9.63
N PRO A 128 37.19 -10.43 9.02
CA PRO A 128 37.96 -11.56 9.54
C PRO A 128 39.41 -11.20 9.94
N ARG A 129 40.03 -11.97 10.85
CA ARG A 129 41.34 -11.63 11.45
C ARG A 129 42.50 -11.61 10.44
N ASP A 130 42.37 -12.39 9.37
CA ASP A 130 43.32 -12.42 8.25
C ASP A 130 43.10 -11.26 7.25
N ARG A 131 42.14 -10.38 7.54
CA ARG A 131 41.77 -9.17 6.76
C ARG A 131 41.31 -9.46 5.34
N LYS A 132 40.87 -10.67 5.04
CA LYS A 132 40.17 -10.98 3.78
C LYS A 132 38.71 -10.55 3.89
N ALA A 133 38.22 -9.79 2.91
CA ALA A 133 36.83 -9.37 2.92
C ALA A 133 35.87 -10.58 2.80
N LEU A 134 34.68 -10.50 3.39
CA LEU A 134 33.68 -11.57 3.28
C LEU A 134 33.31 -11.87 1.82
N SER A 135 33.29 -10.85 0.95
CA SER A 135 33.11 -11.02 -0.50
C SER A 135 34.25 -11.75 -1.20
N GLU A 136 35.49 -11.66 -0.69
CA GLU A 136 36.61 -12.44 -1.20
C GLU A 136 36.49 -13.90 -0.77
N LEU A 137 36.04 -14.16 0.47
CA LEU A 137 35.80 -15.51 0.96
C LEU A 137 34.62 -16.18 0.25
N GLU A 138 33.55 -15.42 -0.04
CA GLU A 138 32.43 -15.86 -0.86
C GLU A 138 32.90 -16.31 -2.25
N ALA A 139 33.84 -15.58 -2.86
CA ALA A 139 34.42 -15.91 -4.16
C ALA A 139 35.33 -17.16 -4.13
N VAL A 140 35.92 -17.49 -2.97
CA VAL A 140 36.70 -18.73 -2.79
C VAL A 140 35.77 -19.93 -2.65
N GLY A 141 34.69 -19.80 -1.88
CA GLY A 141 33.68 -20.84 -1.74
C GLY A 141 32.79 -20.68 -0.50
N PRO A 142 31.64 -21.38 -0.47
CA PRO A 142 30.68 -21.29 0.64
C PRO A 142 31.23 -21.84 1.97
N THR A 143 32.24 -22.72 1.92
CA THR A 143 32.85 -23.31 3.12
C THR A 143 33.68 -22.28 3.88
N GLU A 144 34.50 -21.52 3.16
CA GLU A 144 35.37 -20.48 3.70
C GLU A 144 34.56 -19.31 4.26
N LEU A 145 33.51 -18.89 3.54
CA LEU A 145 32.56 -17.90 4.03
C LEU A 145 31.83 -18.39 5.29
N GLY A 146 31.33 -19.63 5.27
CA GLY A 146 30.64 -20.23 6.42
C GLY A 146 31.52 -20.34 7.66
N GLN A 147 32.81 -20.65 7.50
CA GLN A 147 33.79 -20.65 8.59
C GLN A 147 33.97 -19.25 9.18
N ALA A 148 34.18 -18.23 8.35
CA ALA A 148 34.34 -16.86 8.82
C ALA A 148 33.10 -16.31 9.53
N LEU A 149 31.89 -16.63 9.02
CA LEU A 149 30.63 -16.24 9.67
C LEU A 149 30.40 -16.99 11.00
N THR A 150 30.83 -18.25 11.09
CA THR A 150 30.77 -19.02 12.33
C THR A 150 31.70 -18.42 13.38
N GLU A 151 32.95 -18.12 13.02
CA GLU A 151 33.92 -17.48 13.90
C GLU A 151 33.42 -16.12 14.41
N LEU A 152 32.87 -15.30 13.51
CA LEU A 152 32.28 -14.01 13.85
C LEU A 152 31.11 -14.17 14.84
N SER A 153 30.23 -15.14 14.59
CA SER A 153 29.06 -15.39 15.45
C SER A 153 29.45 -15.89 16.84
N MET A 154 30.42 -16.81 16.93
CA MET A 154 30.94 -17.29 18.22
C MET A 154 31.64 -16.18 19.02
N GLU A 155 32.34 -15.27 18.34
CA GLU A 155 32.99 -14.14 19.01
C GLU A 155 31.96 -13.13 19.53
N ILE A 156 30.90 -12.84 18.75
CA ILE A 156 29.79 -11.99 19.19
C ILE A 156 29.06 -12.65 20.38
N ASP A 157 28.74 -13.94 20.31
CA ASP A 157 28.14 -14.69 21.42
C ASP A 157 28.99 -14.58 22.70
N GLY A 158 30.31 -14.71 22.57
CA GLY A 158 31.25 -14.51 23.68
C GLY A 158 31.21 -13.10 24.28
N PHE A 159 31.03 -12.06 23.46
CA PHE A 159 30.85 -10.69 23.97
C PHE A 159 29.51 -10.50 24.70
N LEU A 160 28.45 -11.16 24.23
CA LEU A 160 27.10 -11.05 24.78
C LEU A 160 26.91 -11.87 26.07
N ALA A 161 27.58 -13.02 26.19
CA ALA A 161 27.58 -13.87 27.37
C ALA A 161 28.37 -13.29 28.55
N ALA A 162 29.34 -12.41 28.31
CA ALA A 162 30.08 -11.73 29.38
C ALA A 162 29.18 -10.74 30.18
N ARG A 163 29.15 -10.83 31.52
CA ARG A 163 28.38 -9.93 32.41
C ARG A 163 28.74 -8.43 32.19
N PRO A 164 27.77 -7.48 32.18
CA PRO A 164 27.97 -6.15 31.58
C PRO A 164 28.52 -5.04 32.49
N PHE A 165 28.95 -3.99 31.80
CA PHE A 165 29.34 -2.65 32.25
C PHE A 165 28.18 -1.89 32.94
N PRO A 166 28.48 -0.95 33.86
CA PRO A 166 27.46 -0.32 34.69
C PRO A 166 26.86 0.94 34.02
N GLY A 167 25.52 0.99 33.92
CA GLY A 167 24.79 2.27 33.94
C GLY A 167 23.51 2.30 33.12
N VAL A 168 22.36 2.25 33.79
CA VAL A 168 21.41 3.38 33.88
C VAL A 168 20.64 3.20 35.19
N ALA A 169 20.74 4.19 36.07
CA ALA A 169 20.00 4.27 37.32
C ALA A 169 18.59 4.82 37.07
N THR A 170 17.57 4.24 37.69
CA THR A 170 16.29 4.91 37.94
C THR A 170 15.93 4.87 39.42
N ALA A 171 15.50 6.04 39.87
CA ALA A 171 15.27 6.44 41.25
C ALA A 171 14.32 5.52 42.04
N GLY A 172 14.59 5.45 43.34
CA GLY A 172 13.97 4.50 44.26
C GLY A 172 12.57 4.85 44.72
N HIS A 173 11.96 3.86 45.37
CA HIS A 173 11.00 4.03 46.46
C HIS A 173 11.18 2.90 47.48
N ALA A 174 10.91 3.27 48.73
CA ALA A 174 11.40 2.68 49.95
C ALA A 174 10.75 1.34 50.37
N THR A 175 11.62 0.47 50.89
CA THR A 175 11.46 -0.40 52.08
C THR A 175 10.21 -1.26 52.23
N ALA A 176 10.40 -2.59 52.22
CA ALA A 176 9.61 -3.52 53.03
C ALA A 176 10.50 -4.63 53.59
N ARG A 177 10.25 -4.97 54.86
CA ARG A 177 11.00 -5.84 55.78
C ARG A 177 10.99 -7.33 55.38
N GLU A 178 12.05 -8.05 55.76
CA GLU A 178 12.15 -9.53 55.92
C GLU A 178 11.06 -10.06 56.89
N ALA A 179 10.56 -11.30 56.89
CA ALA A 179 11.12 -12.65 56.74
C ALA A 179 9.94 -13.69 56.69
N PRO A 180 10.09 -15.03 56.80
CA PRO A 180 11.05 -15.99 56.24
C PRO A 180 10.38 -17.17 55.46
N THR A 181 11.26 -18.00 54.92
CA THR A 181 11.15 -19.23 54.12
C THR A 181 10.36 -20.41 54.68
N ARG A 182 9.74 -21.21 53.77
CA ARG A 182 9.59 -22.67 53.89
C ARG A 182 9.66 -23.35 52.50
N PRO A 183 10.18 -24.59 52.37
CA PRO A 183 10.66 -25.14 51.10
C PRO A 183 9.54 -25.82 50.30
N VAL A 184 9.58 -25.64 48.97
CA VAL A 184 8.73 -26.34 48.00
C VAL A 184 9.45 -27.61 47.53
N ALA A 185 8.78 -28.75 47.70
CA ALA A 185 9.18 -30.03 47.13
C ALA A 185 8.90 -30.08 45.61
N ARG A 186 9.81 -30.70 44.85
CA ARG A 186 9.72 -30.90 43.40
C ARG A 186 8.47 -31.73 43.01
N PRO A 187 7.75 -31.39 41.93
CA PRO A 187 6.73 -32.26 41.38
C PRO A 187 7.35 -33.34 40.49
N ARG A 188 6.77 -34.52 40.60
CA ARG A 188 7.07 -35.73 39.83
C ARG A 188 6.14 -35.74 38.61
N ALA A 189 6.71 -36.00 37.44
CA ALA A 189 6.00 -36.23 36.20
C ALA A 189 5.10 -37.48 36.28
N GLU A 190 4.18 -37.57 35.32
CA GLU A 190 3.26 -38.68 34.98
C GLU A 190 1.83 -38.56 35.51
N ALA A 191 0.98 -37.93 34.70
CA ALA A 191 -0.39 -38.37 34.44
C ALA A 191 -0.89 -37.69 33.14
N ALA A 192 -0.53 -38.29 32.01
CA ALA A 192 -1.18 -38.01 30.74
C ALA A 192 -2.54 -38.72 30.68
N ALA A 193 -3.43 -38.15 29.86
CA ALA A 193 -4.62 -38.77 29.29
C ALA A 193 -5.75 -39.07 30.28
N HIS A 194 -6.74 -38.17 30.35
CA HIS A 194 -8.19 -38.44 30.34
C HIS A 194 -8.97 -37.14 30.65
N ALA A 195 -9.09 -36.25 29.66
CA ALA A 195 -10.07 -35.16 29.66
C ALA A 195 -10.14 -34.50 28.26
N ALA A 196 -10.50 -35.28 27.25
CA ALA A 196 -10.80 -34.76 25.92
C ALA A 196 -11.98 -35.56 25.36
N THR A 197 -13.20 -35.16 25.72
CA THR A 197 -14.47 -35.49 25.03
C THR A 197 -15.63 -34.77 25.74
N SER A 198 -15.76 -33.47 25.49
CA SER A 198 -17.04 -32.74 25.49
C SER A 198 -16.79 -31.38 24.84
N THR A 199 -16.70 -31.36 23.50
CA THR A 199 -16.77 -30.12 22.73
C THR A 199 -18.16 -29.55 22.90
N ASP A 200 -18.26 -28.45 23.64
CA ASP A 200 -19.50 -27.71 23.83
C ASP A 200 -19.93 -27.13 22.47
N ALA A 201 -21.11 -27.52 21.97
CA ALA A 201 -21.64 -27.06 20.67
C ALA A 201 -21.72 -25.53 20.58
N SER A 202 -21.74 -24.85 21.73
CA SER A 202 -21.74 -23.40 21.88
C SER A 202 -20.48 -22.69 21.37
N MET A 203 -19.32 -23.36 21.30
CA MET A 203 -18.03 -22.75 20.91
C MET A 203 -17.68 -22.93 19.43
N ALA A 204 -18.44 -23.74 18.69
CA ALA A 204 -18.13 -24.10 17.31
C ALA A 204 -18.05 -22.89 16.36
N PRO A 205 -18.96 -21.88 16.41
CA PRO A 205 -18.87 -20.70 15.54
C PRO A 205 -17.60 -19.87 15.80
N SER A 206 -17.23 -19.70 17.08
CA SER A 206 -16.02 -18.96 17.47
C SER A 206 -14.74 -19.66 17.03
N ALA A 207 -14.67 -20.99 17.17
CA ALA A 207 -13.51 -21.75 16.73
C ALA A 207 -13.36 -21.71 15.22
N THR A 208 -14.46 -21.84 14.49
CA THR A 208 -14.49 -21.76 13.03
C THR A 208 -14.00 -20.38 12.56
N LEU A 209 -14.55 -19.30 13.12
CA LEU A 209 -14.12 -17.93 12.81
C LEU A 209 -12.60 -17.72 13.01
N LEU A 210 -12.04 -18.19 14.13
CA LEU A 210 -10.61 -18.05 14.39
C LEU A 210 -9.77 -18.90 13.42
N ALA A 211 -10.20 -20.14 13.16
CA ALA A 211 -9.50 -21.06 12.27
C ALA A 211 -9.45 -20.54 10.82
N THR A 212 -10.59 -20.09 10.28
CA THR A 212 -10.74 -19.65 8.89
C THR A 212 -10.01 -18.34 8.61
N THR A 213 -9.83 -17.49 9.63
CA THR A 213 -9.18 -16.20 9.49
C THR A 213 -7.69 -16.26 9.84
N LEU A 214 -7.30 -16.69 11.04
CA LEU A 214 -5.91 -16.54 11.51
C LEU A 214 -5.07 -17.82 11.43
N LEU A 215 -5.65 -19.00 11.17
CA LEU A 215 -4.90 -20.27 11.18
C LEU A 215 -4.90 -20.96 9.81
N GLN A 216 -5.03 -20.18 8.74
CA GLN A 216 -5.15 -20.67 7.37
C GLN A 216 -3.92 -21.43 6.85
N ASP A 217 -2.75 -21.20 7.46
CA ASP A 217 -1.49 -21.85 7.07
C ASP A 217 -1.36 -23.26 7.66
N LEU A 218 -2.27 -23.65 8.57
CA LEU A 218 -2.35 -24.98 9.14
C LEU A 218 -3.35 -25.85 8.36
N GLY A 219 -3.18 -27.17 8.44
CA GLY A 219 -4.20 -28.07 7.90
C GLY A 219 -5.55 -27.90 8.61
N GLU A 220 -6.67 -28.04 7.90
CA GLU A 220 -8.02 -27.76 8.41
C GLU A 220 -8.31 -28.39 9.79
N ALA A 221 -7.95 -29.67 9.96
CA ALA A 221 -8.13 -30.37 11.23
C ALA A 221 -7.24 -29.81 12.37
N GLU A 222 -6.01 -29.41 12.04
CA GLU A 222 -5.06 -28.82 13.00
C GLU A 222 -5.49 -27.40 13.38
N ALA A 223 -5.87 -26.59 12.40
CA ALA A 223 -6.41 -25.25 12.58
C ALA A 223 -7.62 -25.28 13.51
N GLN A 224 -8.58 -26.18 13.27
CA GLN A 224 -9.78 -26.30 14.08
C GLN A 224 -9.47 -26.76 15.52
N ALA A 225 -8.57 -27.73 15.69
CA ALA A 225 -8.17 -28.21 17.01
C ALA A 225 -7.44 -27.12 17.82
N LEU A 226 -6.56 -26.36 17.18
CA LEU A 226 -5.87 -25.24 17.82
C LEU A 226 -6.85 -24.11 18.14
N ALA A 227 -7.76 -23.76 17.23
CA ALA A 227 -8.76 -22.74 17.44
C ALA A 227 -9.68 -23.06 18.63
N GLN A 228 -10.13 -24.31 18.78
CA GLN A 228 -10.93 -24.73 19.94
C GLN A 228 -10.19 -24.49 21.27
N ARG A 229 -8.89 -24.80 21.33
CA ARG A 229 -8.07 -24.57 22.53
C ARG A 229 -7.89 -23.08 22.81
N LEU A 230 -7.66 -22.27 21.78
CA LEU A 230 -7.53 -20.82 21.89
C LEU A 230 -8.83 -20.18 22.37
N VAL A 231 -9.97 -20.56 21.78
CA VAL A 231 -11.30 -20.08 22.18
C VAL A 231 -11.62 -20.47 23.61
N ALA A 232 -11.28 -21.69 24.05
CA ALA A 232 -11.42 -22.08 25.44
C ALA A 232 -10.57 -21.21 26.39
N GLY A 233 -9.33 -20.87 25.99
CA GLY A 233 -8.48 -19.93 26.72
C GLY A 233 -9.07 -18.51 26.80
N ILE A 234 -9.64 -18.01 25.70
CA ILE A 234 -10.34 -16.72 25.65
C ILE A 234 -11.57 -16.74 26.58
N ALA A 235 -12.37 -17.81 26.53
CA ALA A 235 -13.55 -17.99 27.38
C ALA A 235 -13.16 -18.00 28.87
N GLN A 236 -12.08 -18.71 29.23
CA GLN A 236 -11.59 -18.75 30.61
C GLN A 236 -11.11 -17.38 31.09
N LEU A 237 -10.38 -16.65 30.24
CA LEU A 237 -9.84 -15.33 30.57
C LEU A 237 -10.95 -14.28 30.76
N THR A 238 -11.92 -14.28 29.85
CA THR A 238 -12.99 -13.26 29.78
C THR A 238 -14.22 -13.62 30.60
N ARG A 239 -14.37 -14.91 30.97
CA ARG A 239 -15.55 -15.48 31.62
C ARG A 239 -16.83 -15.29 30.79
N THR A 240 -16.73 -15.35 29.47
CA THR A 240 -17.87 -15.24 28.54
C THR A 240 -18.18 -16.58 27.87
N SER A 241 -19.39 -16.70 27.32
CA SER A 241 -19.88 -17.85 26.54
C SER A 241 -20.88 -17.38 25.48
N GLY A 242 -21.24 -18.26 24.54
CA GLY A 242 -22.20 -17.96 23.46
C GLY A 242 -21.80 -16.73 22.64
N ASP A 243 -22.77 -15.87 22.33
CA ASP A 243 -22.56 -14.65 21.51
C ASP A 243 -21.51 -13.70 22.09
N ASN A 244 -21.40 -13.61 23.41
CA ASN A 244 -20.40 -12.75 24.05
C ASN A 244 -18.98 -13.30 23.89
N LEU A 245 -18.83 -14.62 23.89
CA LEU A 245 -17.55 -15.26 23.55
C LEU A 245 -17.24 -15.08 22.06
N PHE A 246 -18.25 -15.19 21.19
CA PHE A 246 -18.08 -14.91 19.77
C PHE A 246 -17.59 -13.49 19.51
N ARG A 247 -18.20 -12.48 20.13
CA ARG A 247 -17.74 -11.08 20.05
C ARG A 247 -16.34 -10.87 20.64
N ALA A 248 -15.99 -11.55 21.73
CA ALA A 248 -14.65 -11.52 22.31
C ALA A 248 -13.60 -12.07 21.32
N VAL A 249 -13.92 -13.17 20.63
CA VAL A 249 -13.07 -13.78 19.62
C VAL A 249 -12.96 -12.89 18.37
N ARG A 250 -14.07 -12.30 17.92
CA ARG A 250 -14.08 -11.27 16.86
C ARG A 250 -13.13 -10.12 17.21
N PHE A 251 -13.22 -9.58 18.43
CA PHE A 251 -12.34 -8.51 18.88
C PHE A 251 -10.86 -8.93 18.88
N CYS A 252 -10.54 -10.15 19.33
CA CYS A 252 -9.17 -10.67 19.25
C CYS A 252 -8.66 -10.67 17.81
N ILE A 253 -9.47 -11.16 16.86
CA ILE A 253 -9.10 -11.19 15.44
C ILE A 253 -8.89 -9.78 14.89
N GLU A 254 -9.87 -8.89 15.09
CA GLU A 254 -9.76 -7.49 14.65
C GLU A 254 -8.51 -6.81 15.22
N PHE A 255 -8.23 -7.00 16.51
CA PHE A 255 -7.04 -6.42 17.14
C PHE A 255 -5.75 -6.95 16.53
N GLN A 256 -5.65 -8.26 16.27
CA GLN A 256 -4.47 -8.85 15.63
C GLN A 256 -4.29 -8.31 14.20
N LEU A 257 -5.37 -8.25 13.42
CA LEU A 257 -5.33 -7.69 12.06
C LEU A 257 -4.91 -6.20 12.04
N LEU A 258 -5.27 -5.43 13.08
CA LEU A 258 -4.90 -4.02 13.21
C LEU A 258 -3.48 -3.78 13.75
N MET A 259 -2.97 -4.65 14.63
CA MET A 259 -1.83 -4.30 15.50
C MET A 259 -0.66 -5.29 15.47
N ALA A 260 -0.86 -6.55 15.10
CA ALA A 260 0.23 -7.54 15.11
C ALA A 260 1.09 -7.40 13.87
N ASP A 261 2.36 -7.80 13.92
CA ASP A 261 3.23 -7.86 12.73
C ASP A 261 2.87 -9.06 11.84
N ASP A 262 2.63 -10.21 12.46
CA ASP A 262 2.18 -11.44 11.80
C ASP A 262 0.92 -11.99 12.51
N PRO A 263 -0.29 -11.62 12.05
CA PRO A 263 -1.53 -12.02 12.69
C PRO A 263 -1.87 -13.50 12.47
N ALA A 264 -1.32 -14.14 11.42
CA ALA A 264 -1.59 -15.54 11.09
C ALA A 264 -0.66 -16.51 11.85
N SER A 265 0.38 -16.01 12.51
CA SER A 265 1.25 -16.84 13.34
C SER A 265 0.53 -17.36 14.59
N PRO A 266 0.59 -18.67 14.87
CA PRO A 266 0.13 -19.22 16.15
C PRO A 266 0.78 -18.53 17.35
N ALA A 267 2.01 -18.02 17.22
CA ALA A 267 2.73 -17.33 18.28
C ALA A 267 1.98 -16.09 18.81
N ALA A 268 1.26 -15.38 17.93
CA ALA A 268 0.51 -14.18 18.29
C ALA A 268 -0.61 -14.45 19.31
N LEU A 269 -1.09 -15.70 19.41
CA LEU A 269 -2.20 -16.11 20.27
C LEU A 269 -1.80 -17.13 21.35
N GLN A 270 -0.53 -17.55 21.42
CA GLN A 270 -0.05 -18.57 22.38
C GLN A 270 -0.29 -18.20 23.85
N HIS A 271 -0.42 -16.92 24.18
CA HIS A 271 -0.70 -16.46 25.54
C HIS A 271 -2.08 -16.93 26.05
N PHE A 272 -3.07 -17.17 25.16
CA PHE A 272 -4.34 -17.79 25.55
C PHE A 272 -4.19 -19.27 25.96
N LEU A 273 -3.07 -19.90 25.59
CA LEU A 273 -2.72 -21.28 25.99
C LEU A 273 -1.79 -21.31 27.21
N GLY A 274 -1.58 -20.17 27.88
CA GLY A 274 -0.75 -20.08 29.09
C GLY A 274 0.74 -19.79 28.83
N ALA A 275 1.13 -19.45 27.60
CA ALA A 275 2.48 -18.95 27.33
C ALA A 275 2.71 -17.57 27.99
N PRO A 276 3.95 -17.22 28.37
CA PRO A 276 4.27 -15.90 28.90
C PRO A 276 3.97 -14.78 27.90
N VAL A 277 3.61 -13.60 28.42
CA VAL A 277 3.25 -12.42 27.63
C VAL A 277 4.45 -11.49 27.53
N ASP A 278 5.32 -11.76 26.56
CA ASP A 278 6.59 -11.05 26.39
C ASP A 278 6.48 -9.83 25.47
N ASP A 279 5.41 -9.78 24.64
CA ASP A 279 5.15 -8.71 23.67
C ASP A 279 4.16 -7.64 24.19
N GLU A 280 4.42 -6.36 23.85
CA GLU A 280 3.60 -5.22 24.27
C GLU A 280 2.20 -5.23 23.63
N SER A 281 2.10 -5.66 22.36
CA SER A 281 0.83 -5.76 21.65
C SER A 281 -0.07 -6.82 22.30
N ALA A 282 0.49 -7.98 22.65
CA ALA A 282 -0.21 -9.03 23.40
C ALA A 282 -0.68 -8.55 24.79
N ARG A 283 0.15 -7.80 25.52
CA ARG A 283 -0.26 -7.18 26.81
C ARG A 283 -1.42 -6.21 26.62
N ARG A 284 -1.39 -5.39 25.56
CA ARG A 284 -2.46 -4.45 25.22
C ARG A 284 -3.75 -5.19 24.86
N LEU A 285 -3.69 -6.23 24.02
CA LEU A 285 -4.85 -7.06 23.68
C LEU A 285 -5.50 -7.64 24.94
N LEU A 286 -4.72 -8.28 25.81
CA LEU A 286 -5.24 -8.89 27.05
C LEU A 286 -5.89 -7.87 27.98
N ARG A 287 -5.35 -6.65 28.06
CA ARG A 287 -5.94 -5.56 28.85
C ARG A 287 -7.28 -5.11 28.26
N GLU A 288 -7.30 -4.77 26.97
CA GLU A 288 -8.51 -4.31 26.27
C GLU A 288 -9.62 -5.37 26.33
N LEU A 289 -9.25 -6.65 26.16
CA LEU A 289 -10.20 -7.76 26.19
C LEU A 289 -10.80 -7.96 27.59
N ARG A 290 -10.00 -7.88 28.67
CA ARG A 290 -10.50 -7.95 30.05
C ARG A 290 -11.43 -6.79 30.41
N GLU A 291 -11.20 -5.62 29.81
CA GLU A 291 -12.01 -4.43 30.07
C GLU A 291 -13.34 -4.44 29.29
N ARG A 292 -13.34 -4.93 28.04
CA ARG A 292 -14.49 -4.86 27.12
C ARG A 292 -15.40 -6.10 27.15
N ALA A 293 -14.80 -7.29 27.26
CA ALA A 293 -15.57 -8.54 27.15
C ALA A 293 -16.67 -8.71 28.23
N PRO A 294 -16.45 -8.33 29.52
CA PRO A 294 -17.49 -8.49 30.53
C PRO A 294 -18.74 -7.64 30.31
N SER A 295 -18.61 -6.45 29.73
CA SER A 295 -19.76 -5.58 29.40
C SER A 295 -20.37 -5.90 28.03
N GLY A 296 -19.64 -6.61 27.17
CA GLY A 296 -20.00 -6.80 25.76
C GLY A 296 -19.89 -5.52 24.91
N ASP A 297 -19.39 -4.42 25.50
CA ASP A 297 -19.27 -3.12 24.82
C ASP A 297 -17.87 -2.97 24.22
N PHE A 298 -17.70 -3.51 23.02
CA PHE A 298 -16.47 -3.39 22.25
C PHE A 298 -16.35 -2.03 21.51
N ALA A 299 -17.40 -1.22 21.51
CA ALA A 299 -17.47 0.08 20.84
C ALA A 299 -16.98 1.26 21.71
N ARG A 300 -16.90 1.05 23.03
CA ARG A 300 -16.68 2.09 24.06
C ARG A 300 -15.54 3.07 23.81
N ALA A 301 -14.39 2.58 23.32
CA ALA A 301 -13.22 3.40 23.03
C ALA A 301 -12.57 2.96 21.72
N PRO A 302 -12.18 3.90 20.84
CA PRO A 302 -11.55 3.53 19.58
C PRO A 302 -10.14 2.98 19.80
N ILE A 303 -9.77 1.99 18.99
CA ILE A 303 -8.40 1.50 18.92
C ILE A 303 -7.58 2.53 18.16
N LYS A 304 -6.62 3.15 18.87
CA LYS A 304 -5.68 4.08 18.26
C LYS A 304 -4.64 3.32 17.45
N VAL A 305 -4.52 3.71 16.18
CA VAL A 305 -3.57 3.16 15.21
C VAL A 305 -2.68 4.26 14.64
N ASN A 306 -1.47 3.89 14.24
CA ASN A 306 -0.50 4.79 13.60
C ASN A 306 -0.72 4.83 12.07
N SER A 307 0.15 5.54 11.34
CA SER A 307 0.05 5.64 9.87
C SER A 307 0.26 4.31 9.12
N TYR A 308 0.93 3.32 9.73
CA TYR A 308 1.15 2.01 9.12
C TYR A 308 -0.14 1.20 8.99
N PHE A 309 -1.18 1.60 9.72
CA PHE A 309 -2.55 1.07 9.60
C PHE A 309 -3.02 0.91 8.16
N PHE A 310 -2.80 1.92 7.30
CA PHE A 310 -3.30 1.88 5.93
C PHE A 310 -2.63 0.75 5.13
N SER A 311 -1.29 0.68 5.17
CA SER A 311 -0.51 -0.37 4.50
C SER A 311 -0.87 -1.75 5.03
N LEU A 312 -0.89 -1.93 6.36
CA LEU A 312 -1.24 -3.20 6.98
C LEU A 312 -2.65 -3.65 6.60
N THR A 313 -3.60 -2.73 6.58
CA THR A 313 -4.99 -3.03 6.25
C THR A 313 -5.12 -3.49 4.80
N ARG A 314 -4.37 -2.88 3.87
CA ARG A 314 -4.30 -3.27 2.46
C ARG A 314 -3.58 -4.61 2.25
N GLU A 315 -2.42 -4.80 2.88
CA GLU A 315 -1.67 -6.07 2.83
C GLU A 315 -2.49 -7.25 3.37
N ARG A 316 -3.40 -6.98 4.31
CA ARG A 316 -4.24 -7.99 4.99
C ARG A 316 -5.67 -8.04 4.45
N GLU A 317 -5.92 -7.48 3.27
CA GLU A 317 -7.26 -7.39 2.69
C GLU A 317 -7.93 -8.78 2.57
N GLU A 318 -7.19 -9.82 2.17
CA GLU A 318 -7.69 -11.21 2.12
C GLU A 318 -8.07 -11.77 3.50
N LEU A 319 -7.34 -11.41 4.56
CA LEU A 319 -7.67 -11.80 5.93
C LEU A 319 -8.93 -11.10 6.42
N TRP A 320 -9.08 -9.81 6.10
CA TRP A 320 -10.29 -9.04 6.38
C TRP A 320 -11.49 -9.62 5.64
N LYS A 321 -11.35 -10.00 4.37
CA LYS A 321 -12.39 -10.69 3.61
C LYS A 321 -12.89 -11.93 4.33
N ARG A 322 -11.97 -12.84 4.66
CA ARG A 322 -12.27 -14.10 5.36
C ARG A 322 -12.94 -13.84 6.71
N TYR A 323 -12.47 -12.84 7.43
CA TYR A 323 -13.08 -12.41 8.68
C TYR A 323 -14.56 -12.00 8.49
N PHE A 324 -14.84 -11.11 7.54
CA PHE A 324 -16.21 -10.65 7.31
C PHE A 324 -17.14 -11.75 6.78
N ASP A 325 -16.65 -12.60 5.86
CA ASP A 325 -17.39 -13.75 5.35
C ASP A 325 -17.71 -14.75 6.49
N ALA A 326 -16.74 -15.12 7.33
CA ALA A 326 -16.94 -16.04 8.44
C ALA A 326 -17.87 -15.48 9.53
N VAL A 327 -17.84 -14.17 9.78
CA VAL A 327 -18.79 -13.52 10.69
C VAL A 327 -20.21 -13.57 10.15
N LEU A 328 -20.38 -13.29 8.86
CA LEU A 328 -21.69 -13.32 8.21
C LEU A 328 -22.28 -14.74 8.25
N GLU A 329 -21.46 -15.76 7.95
CA GLU A 329 -21.85 -17.17 8.02
C GLU A 329 -22.23 -17.62 9.44
N ALA A 330 -21.58 -17.06 10.47
CA ALA A 330 -21.91 -17.38 11.86
C ALA A 330 -23.27 -16.81 12.31
N GLY A 331 -23.77 -15.75 11.67
CA GLY A 331 -25.11 -15.21 11.92
C GLY A 331 -25.36 -14.64 13.33
N VAL A 332 -24.32 -14.21 14.05
CA VAL A 332 -24.44 -13.75 15.45
C VAL A 332 -24.75 -12.25 15.59
N ASP A 333 -24.09 -11.40 14.81
CA ASP A 333 -24.13 -9.93 14.99
C ASP A 333 -24.91 -9.17 13.91
N ALA A 334 -24.85 -9.64 12.67
CA ALA A 334 -25.61 -9.09 11.55
C ALA A 334 -25.84 -10.19 10.52
N PHE A 335 -27.07 -10.30 10.04
CA PHE A 335 -27.45 -11.22 8.94
C PHE A 335 -27.32 -10.56 7.56
N GLU A 336 -27.25 -9.23 7.55
CA GLU A 336 -27.13 -8.42 6.34
C GLU A 336 -25.69 -7.93 6.21
N ARG A 337 -25.06 -8.24 5.07
CA ARG A 337 -23.69 -7.84 4.74
C ARG A 337 -23.55 -6.31 4.80
N GLU A 338 -24.61 -5.59 4.41
CA GLU A 338 -24.73 -4.13 4.37
C GLU A 338 -24.73 -3.46 5.74
N LYS A 339 -24.94 -4.21 6.82
CA LYS A 339 -24.90 -3.71 8.21
C LYS A 339 -23.65 -4.18 8.96
N LEU A 340 -22.90 -5.10 8.38
CA LEU A 340 -21.69 -5.64 9.00
C LEU A 340 -20.52 -4.65 8.94
N ALA A 341 -19.92 -4.40 10.10
CA ALA A 341 -18.74 -3.56 10.30
C ALA A 341 -17.84 -4.17 11.39
N SER A 342 -16.63 -3.62 11.56
CA SER A 342 -15.76 -3.96 12.67
C SER A 342 -16.44 -3.64 14.01
N LEU A 343 -16.22 -4.49 15.02
CA LEU A 343 -16.71 -4.32 16.38
C LEU A 343 -16.08 -3.10 17.04
N CYS A 344 -14.77 -2.91 16.87
CA CYS A 344 -14.11 -1.74 17.41
C CYS A 344 -14.05 -0.59 16.39
N PRO A 345 -14.39 0.64 16.80
CA PRO A 345 -14.00 1.82 16.03
C PRO A 345 -12.48 1.96 16.08
N VAL A 346 -11.90 2.43 14.98
CA VAL A 346 -10.49 2.70 14.81
C VAL A 346 -10.33 4.21 14.70
N GLN A 347 -9.41 4.76 15.50
CA GLN A 347 -9.00 6.15 15.40
C GLN A 347 -7.61 6.20 14.79
N VAL A 348 -7.53 6.69 13.56
CA VAL A 348 -6.25 6.98 12.93
C VAL A 348 -5.74 8.27 13.51
N GLN A 349 -4.50 8.29 14.00
CA GLN A 349 -3.94 9.46 14.66
C GLN A 349 -4.05 10.72 13.78
N TYR A 350 -3.65 10.61 12.51
CA TYR A 350 -3.83 11.63 11.48
C TYR A 350 -3.79 11.01 10.07
N GLY A 351 -4.32 11.72 9.08
CA GLY A 351 -4.22 11.38 7.66
C GLY A 351 -4.74 12.50 6.76
N PHE A 352 -4.53 12.42 5.46
CA PHE A 352 -5.11 13.37 4.51
C PHE A 352 -6.41 12.81 3.95
N LEU A 353 -7.51 13.53 4.13
CA LEU A 353 -8.74 13.31 3.36
C LEU A 353 -8.63 14.10 2.07
N ALA A 354 -8.78 13.44 0.92
CA ALA A 354 -8.62 14.09 -0.38
C ALA A 354 -9.71 13.67 -1.38
N PRO A 355 -10.29 14.60 -2.14
CA PRO A 355 -11.01 14.31 -3.37
C PRO A 355 -10.01 13.87 -4.45
N GLN A 356 -9.67 12.60 -4.46
CA GLN A 356 -8.87 12.01 -5.52
C GLN A 356 -9.20 10.53 -5.60
N HIS A 357 -9.48 10.05 -6.81
CA HIS A 357 -9.63 8.62 -7.05
C HIS A 357 -8.30 8.12 -7.58
N LEU A 358 -7.61 7.34 -6.74
CA LEU A 358 -6.50 6.51 -7.17
C LEU A 358 -7.10 5.21 -7.70
N VAL A 359 -6.76 4.88 -8.93
CA VAL A 359 -7.11 3.57 -9.47
C VAL A 359 -6.10 2.57 -8.92
N ALA A 360 -6.56 1.38 -8.53
CA ALA A 360 -5.67 0.32 -8.07
C ALA A 360 -4.56 0.05 -9.10
N GLY A 361 -3.29 0.03 -8.67
CA GLY A 361 -2.18 -0.33 -9.54
C GLY A 361 -2.20 -1.80 -9.98
N LEU A 362 -1.41 -2.15 -10.99
CA LEU A 362 -1.32 -3.52 -11.52
C LEU A 362 -0.97 -4.55 -10.44
N LEU A 363 -0.08 -4.18 -9.52
CA LEU A 363 0.34 -5.06 -8.42
C LEU A 363 -0.82 -5.41 -7.50
N SER A 364 -1.50 -4.39 -6.98
CA SER A 364 -2.70 -4.56 -6.16
C SER A 364 -3.81 -5.26 -6.95
N ARG A 365 -3.97 -4.94 -8.24
CA ARG A 365 -5.01 -5.49 -9.11
C ARG A 365 -4.90 -7.00 -9.33
N PHE A 366 -3.68 -7.48 -9.48
CA PHE A 366 -3.39 -8.88 -9.79
C PHE A 366 -2.75 -9.63 -8.62
N ASN A 367 -2.81 -9.07 -7.40
CA ASN A 367 -2.25 -9.67 -6.17
C ASN A 367 -0.80 -10.12 -6.36
N ASP A 368 0.03 -9.22 -6.88
CA ASP A 368 1.43 -9.45 -7.25
C ASP A 368 1.68 -10.55 -8.30
N ASP A 369 0.65 -11.10 -8.95
CA ASP A 369 0.81 -11.99 -10.10
C ASP A 369 1.19 -11.19 -11.34
N TRP A 370 2.49 -11.16 -11.63
CA TRP A 370 3.03 -10.48 -12.81
C TRP A 370 2.79 -11.22 -14.13
N ARG A 371 2.41 -12.50 -14.12
CA ARG A 371 2.31 -13.31 -15.36
C ARG A 371 1.28 -12.74 -16.34
N PRO A 372 0.05 -12.37 -15.93
CA PRO A 372 -0.91 -11.72 -16.82
C PRO A 372 -0.36 -10.44 -17.45
N VAL A 373 0.28 -9.58 -16.64
CA VAL A 373 0.84 -8.29 -17.07
C VAL A 373 1.96 -8.49 -18.10
N LEU A 374 2.88 -9.41 -17.85
CA LEU A 374 3.98 -9.74 -18.76
C LEU A 374 3.48 -10.36 -20.06
N ASN A 375 2.47 -11.23 -19.99
CA ASN A 375 1.85 -11.81 -21.19
C ASN A 375 1.14 -10.74 -22.03
N ALA A 376 0.40 -9.84 -21.39
CA ALA A 376 -0.26 -8.73 -22.07
C ALA A 376 0.75 -7.78 -22.74
N TYR A 377 1.87 -7.49 -22.07
CA TYR A 377 2.98 -6.74 -22.65
C TYR A 377 3.56 -7.44 -23.88
N GLN A 378 3.86 -8.74 -23.78
CA GLN A 378 4.37 -9.52 -24.92
C GLN A 378 3.38 -9.55 -26.09
N ASN A 379 2.09 -9.66 -25.81
CA ASN A 379 1.03 -9.67 -26.82
C ASN A 379 0.81 -8.31 -27.49
N ALA A 380 1.15 -7.20 -26.80
CA ALA A 380 1.07 -5.85 -27.35
C ALA A 380 2.24 -5.55 -28.32
N VAL A 381 3.33 -6.30 -28.24
CA VAL A 381 4.51 -6.11 -29.09
C VAL A 381 4.41 -7.00 -30.34
N PRO A 382 4.43 -6.43 -31.56
CA PRO A 382 4.44 -7.20 -32.81
C PRO A 382 5.63 -8.15 -32.92
N ASP A 383 5.49 -9.24 -33.68
CA ASP A 383 6.61 -10.14 -33.98
C ASP A 383 7.73 -9.34 -34.69
N PRO A 384 8.93 -9.24 -34.09
CA PRO A 384 10.03 -8.46 -34.66
C PRO A 384 10.51 -8.97 -36.02
N ARG A 385 10.18 -10.22 -36.38
CA ARG A 385 10.45 -10.80 -37.71
C ARG A 385 9.52 -10.25 -38.79
N VAL A 386 8.34 -9.75 -38.41
CA VAL A 386 7.33 -9.20 -39.32
C VAL A 386 7.46 -7.69 -39.41
N ARG A 387 7.60 -7.00 -38.26
CA ARG A 387 7.85 -5.56 -38.22
C ARG A 387 8.57 -5.15 -36.93
N PRO A 388 9.37 -4.07 -36.95
CA PRO A 388 9.94 -3.52 -35.73
C PRO A 388 8.82 -3.06 -34.78
N GLY A 389 8.71 -3.67 -33.60
CA GLY A 389 7.73 -3.31 -32.56
C GLY A 389 8.25 -2.29 -31.54
N ALA A 390 9.24 -1.46 -31.91
CA ALA A 390 9.99 -0.64 -30.97
C ALA A 390 9.13 0.47 -30.34
N PHE A 391 8.22 1.07 -31.12
CA PHE A 391 7.34 2.11 -30.62
C PHE A 391 6.22 1.53 -29.76
N GLU A 392 5.61 0.42 -30.16
CA GLU A 392 4.59 -0.29 -29.39
C GLU A 392 5.18 -0.81 -28.07
N SER A 393 6.41 -1.32 -28.10
CA SER A 393 7.16 -1.68 -26.90
C SER A 393 7.35 -0.50 -25.96
N LEU A 394 7.67 0.70 -26.50
CA LEU A 394 7.75 1.92 -25.71
C LEU A 394 6.39 2.26 -25.08
N GLN A 395 5.31 2.29 -25.86
CA GLN A 395 3.97 2.62 -25.37
C GLN A 395 3.49 1.64 -24.30
N ALA A 396 3.61 0.34 -24.57
CA ALA A 396 3.23 -0.71 -23.62
C ALA A 396 4.07 -0.63 -22.33
N SER A 397 5.37 -0.30 -22.43
CA SER A 397 6.22 -0.12 -21.24
C SER A 397 5.80 1.09 -20.42
N GLN A 398 5.54 2.24 -21.06
CA GLN A 398 5.10 3.46 -20.37
C GLN A 398 3.75 3.27 -19.71
N TRP A 399 2.82 2.61 -20.41
CA TRP A 399 1.49 2.30 -19.90
C TRP A 399 1.54 1.40 -18.68
N ASN A 400 2.29 0.28 -18.76
CA ASN A 400 2.48 -0.60 -17.61
C ASN A 400 3.13 0.14 -16.46
N CYS A 401 4.25 0.83 -16.67
CA CYS A 401 4.96 1.54 -15.60
C CYS A 401 4.10 2.64 -14.95
N TRP A 402 3.26 3.33 -15.72
CA TRP A 402 2.31 4.30 -15.20
C TRP A 402 1.22 3.64 -14.32
N LEU A 403 0.77 2.44 -14.69
CA LEU A 403 -0.24 1.70 -13.95
C LEU A 403 0.30 0.81 -12.82
N VAL A 404 1.61 0.51 -12.73
CA VAL A 404 2.15 -0.46 -11.74
C VAL A 404 1.65 -0.16 -10.33
N TRP A 405 1.64 1.13 -9.98
CA TRP A 405 1.35 1.63 -8.63
C TRP A 405 0.15 2.58 -8.58
N GLY A 406 -0.74 2.53 -9.58
CA GLY A 406 -2.03 3.20 -9.53
C GLY A 406 -2.02 4.69 -9.90
N PRO A 407 -2.64 5.09 -11.04
CA PRO A 407 -2.69 6.50 -11.41
C PRO A 407 -3.77 7.26 -10.65
N SER A 408 -3.51 8.54 -10.43
CA SER A 408 -4.53 9.46 -9.96
C SER A 408 -5.43 10.01 -11.08
N ILE A 409 -6.71 10.19 -10.80
CA ILE A 409 -7.68 10.74 -11.74
C ILE A 409 -7.98 12.23 -11.45
N PRO A 410 -7.84 13.13 -12.44
CA PRO A 410 -8.20 14.53 -12.29
C PRO A 410 -9.71 14.72 -12.33
N ILE A 411 -10.26 15.32 -11.27
CA ILE A 411 -11.70 15.61 -11.17
C ILE A 411 -12.01 16.95 -11.85
N CYS A 412 -12.99 16.93 -12.76
CA CYS A 412 -13.45 18.12 -13.48
C CYS A 412 -14.92 18.44 -13.17
N SER A 413 -15.40 19.60 -13.61
CA SER A 413 -16.78 20.06 -13.35
C SER A 413 -17.85 19.43 -14.25
N CYS A 414 -17.51 18.43 -15.07
CA CYS A 414 -18.47 17.81 -15.99
C CYS A 414 -19.55 17.01 -15.24
N ARG A 415 -20.67 16.74 -15.92
CA ARG A 415 -21.80 15.98 -15.35
C ARG A 415 -21.43 14.56 -14.88
N GLN A 416 -20.38 13.96 -15.43
CA GLN A 416 -19.92 12.61 -15.05
C GLN A 416 -19.38 12.54 -13.62
N TRP A 417 -19.02 13.69 -13.03
CA TRP A 417 -18.57 13.82 -11.65
C TRP A 417 -19.67 14.30 -10.70
N ARG A 418 -20.94 14.38 -11.15
CA ARG A 418 -22.08 14.67 -10.29
C ARG A 418 -22.53 13.37 -9.59
N GLY A 419 -22.78 13.45 -8.29
CA GLY A 419 -23.13 12.30 -7.45
C GLY A 419 -22.22 12.20 -6.24
N ALA A 420 -22.35 11.12 -5.47
CA ALA A 420 -21.36 10.82 -4.44
C ALA A 420 -20.05 10.40 -5.11
N TYR A 421 -18.95 11.11 -4.84
CA TYR A 421 -17.63 10.72 -5.30
C TYR A 421 -16.82 10.14 -4.14
N ALA A 422 -16.13 9.02 -4.39
CA ALA A 422 -15.32 8.35 -3.37
C ALA A 422 -14.19 9.28 -2.88
N PHE A 423 -14.07 9.40 -1.56
CA PHE A 423 -12.94 10.03 -0.89
C PHE A 423 -11.95 8.97 -0.47
N GLN A 424 -10.68 9.36 -0.40
CA GLN A 424 -9.66 8.56 0.25
C GLN A 424 -9.17 9.24 1.52
N TYR A 425 -8.81 8.41 2.50
CA TYR A 425 -8.11 8.85 3.70
C TYR A 425 -6.81 8.06 3.85
N GLY A 426 -5.69 8.77 3.93
CA GLY A 426 -4.37 8.17 4.04
C GLY A 426 -3.27 9.05 3.47
N TYR A 427 -2.28 8.42 2.82
CA TYR A 427 -1.04 9.07 2.42
C TYR A 427 -0.58 8.74 0.99
N GLY A 428 -0.94 9.57 0.03
CA GLY A 428 -0.34 9.64 -1.30
C GLY A 428 -0.92 8.67 -2.33
N ASP A 429 -0.75 7.37 -2.08
CA ASP A 429 -1.08 6.27 -2.99
C ASP A 429 -2.19 5.33 -2.44
N GLU A 430 -2.65 4.37 -3.25
CA GLU A 430 -3.75 3.46 -2.92
C GLU A 430 -3.37 2.41 -1.88
N ASN A 431 -2.08 2.09 -1.77
CA ASN A 431 -1.54 1.14 -0.79
C ASN A 431 -1.50 1.78 0.60
N ASN A 432 -1.38 3.10 0.66
CA ASN A 432 -1.30 3.88 1.90
C ASN A 432 -2.58 4.67 2.18
N SER A 433 -3.70 4.31 1.57
CA SER A 433 -5.00 4.95 1.83
C SER A 433 -6.17 3.98 1.71
N LEU A 434 -7.27 4.34 2.39
CA LEU A 434 -8.53 3.61 2.34
C LEU A 434 -9.63 4.48 1.73
N PRO A 435 -10.55 3.90 0.94
CA PRO A 435 -11.80 4.56 0.59
C PRO A 435 -12.62 4.87 1.85
N VAL A 436 -13.31 6.00 1.82
CA VAL A 436 -14.04 6.54 2.98
C VAL A 436 -15.49 6.78 2.63
N VAL A 437 -16.40 6.39 3.52
CA VAL A 437 -17.84 6.60 3.37
C VAL A 437 -18.50 7.10 4.65
N ASP A 438 -19.56 7.88 4.53
CA ASP A 438 -20.44 8.26 5.63
C ASP A 438 -21.74 7.44 5.55
N LEU A 439 -22.07 6.67 6.59
CA LEU A 439 -23.30 5.87 6.67
C LEU A 439 -24.22 6.31 7.83
N SER A 440 -24.06 7.55 8.32
CA SER A 440 -24.81 8.14 9.44
C SER A 440 -26.34 8.14 9.26
N GLY A 441 -26.85 7.83 8.07
CA GLY A 441 -28.28 7.74 7.79
C GLY A 441 -29.00 6.49 8.27
N GLY A 442 -28.28 5.42 8.61
CA GLY A 442 -28.86 4.17 9.10
C GLY A 442 -29.63 3.34 8.06
N ASP A 443 -29.85 3.88 6.86
CA ASP A 443 -30.47 3.23 5.70
C ASP A 443 -29.47 2.41 4.87
N GLY A 444 -28.22 2.31 5.34
CA GLY A 444 -27.13 1.61 4.64
C GLY A 444 -26.62 2.33 3.40
N ARG A 445 -27.06 3.58 3.13
CA ARG A 445 -26.68 4.34 1.94
C ARG A 445 -25.57 5.36 2.25
N PRO A 446 -24.57 5.53 1.36
CA PRO A 446 -23.50 6.50 1.57
C PRO A 446 -24.04 7.91 1.46
N ARG A 447 -23.54 8.76 2.35
CA ARG A 447 -23.71 10.20 2.33
C ARG A 447 -22.41 10.87 1.92
N LEU A 448 -22.53 12.11 1.48
CA LEU A 448 -21.39 12.98 1.27
C LEU A 448 -20.81 13.38 2.64
N LEU A 449 -19.49 13.51 2.73
CA LEU A 449 -18.78 13.99 3.92
C LEU A 449 -18.93 15.52 4.11
N ASP A 450 -20.17 16.02 4.03
CA ASP A 450 -20.56 17.42 3.82
C ASP A 450 -19.76 18.47 4.63
N PRO A 451 -19.53 18.30 5.95
CA PRO A 451 -18.77 19.29 6.72
C PRO A 451 -17.31 19.46 6.26
N VAL A 452 -16.70 18.37 5.77
CA VAL A 452 -15.31 18.40 5.30
C VAL A 452 -15.26 18.79 3.82
N THR A 453 -16.22 18.32 3.03
CA THR A 453 -16.24 18.52 1.57
C THR A 453 -16.64 19.93 1.18
N ALA A 454 -17.55 20.57 1.91
CA ALA A 454 -17.90 21.97 1.71
C ALA A 454 -16.67 22.90 1.83
N ALA A 455 -15.70 22.53 2.68
CA ALA A 455 -14.47 23.31 2.85
C ALA A 455 -13.45 23.10 1.71
N PHE A 456 -13.52 22.02 0.93
CA PHE A 456 -12.66 21.85 -0.26
C PHE A 456 -13.01 22.85 -1.35
N ASP A 457 -14.31 23.03 -1.59
CA ASP A 457 -14.82 23.91 -2.64
C ASP A 457 -14.62 25.40 -2.32
N ALA A 458 -14.57 25.77 -1.03
CA ALA A 458 -14.44 27.16 -0.60
C ALA A 458 -13.06 27.80 -0.85
N GLU A 459 -11.99 26.99 -0.91
CA GLU A 459 -10.61 27.49 -0.95
C GLU A 459 -9.77 26.90 -2.11
N GLY A 460 -10.38 26.12 -3.02
CA GLY A 460 -9.68 25.52 -4.17
C GLY A 460 -8.60 24.51 -3.79
N ARG A 461 -8.77 23.80 -2.67
CA ARG A 461 -7.75 22.91 -2.07
C ARG A 461 -8.02 21.44 -2.39
N GLY A 462 -6.95 20.67 -2.62
CA GLY A 462 -7.01 19.26 -3.00
C GLY A 462 -6.93 18.23 -1.86
N ALA A 463 -6.54 18.59 -0.64
CA ALA A 463 -6.58 17.68 0.51
C ALA A 463 -6.59 18.40 1.87
N LYS A 464 -7.18 17.75 2.89
CA LYS A 464 -7.33 18.27 4.25
C LYS A 464 -6.76 17.29 5.26
N TRP A 465 -5.93 17.80 6.17
CA TRP A 465 -5.38 17.01 7.24
C TRP A 465 -6.41 16.85 8.37
N VAL A 466 -6.84 15.60 8.61
CA VAL A 466 -7.93 15.29 9.54
C VAL A 466 -7.59 14.09 10.43
N GLN A 467 -8.17 14.08 11.62
CA GLN A 467 -8.24 12.91 12.50
C GLN A 467 -9.65 12.33 12.40
N LEU A 468 -9.76 11.08 11.95
CA LEU A 468 -11.03 10.37 11.80
C LEU A 468 -11.11 9.21 12.78
N THR A 469 -12.30 9.02 13.35
CA THR A 469 -12.71 7.77 13.97
C THR A 469 -13.77 7.12 13.11
N GLY A 470 -13.61 5.83 12.87
CA GLY A 470 -14.50 5.09 11.99
C GLY A 470 -14.42 3.58 12.16
N ARG A 471 -15.22 2.83 11.41
CA ARG A 471 -15.23 1.36 11.43
C ARG A 471 -14.86 0.81 10.06
N LEU A 472 -14.15 -0.31 10.08
CA LEU A 472 -13.81 -1.02 8.86
C LEU A 472 -15.01 -1.80 8.36
N ARG A 473 -15.19 -1.84 7.04
CA ARG A 473 -16.25 -2.59 6.36
C ARG A 473 -15.72 -3.21 5.08
N TRP A 474 -16.25 -4.36 4.72
CA TRP A 474 -15.86 -5.08 3.52
C TRP A 474 -16.71 -4.68 2.32
N GLY A 475 -16.31 -3.68 1.53
CA GLY A 475 -16.88 -3.49 0.20
C GLY A 475 -17.83 -2.34 -0.06
N PRO A 476 -17.88 -1.80 -1.31
CA PRO A 476 -18.77 -0.73 -1.70
C PRO A 476 -20.01 -1.23 -2.46
N TRP A 477 -20.77 -2.16 -1.86
CA TRP A 477 -22.15 -2.45 -2.30
C TRP A 477 -23.02 -1.19 -2.32
N TYR A 478 -22.63 -0.17 -1.57
CA TYR A 478 -23.34 1.07 -1.41
C TYR A 478 -23.12 2.06 -2.57
N LEU A 479 -22.29 1.70 -3.57
CA LEU A 479 -22.20 2.37 -4.87
C LEU A 479 -23.03 1.68 -5.97
N ARG A 480 -23.71 0.55 -5.66
CA ARG A 480 -24.57 -0.16 -6.61
C ARG A 480 -25.86 0.63 -6.84
N GLU A 481 -26.37 0.62 -8.07
CA GLU A 481 -27.71 1.12 -8.37
C GLU A 481 -28.70 0.27 -7.58
N ALA A 482 -29.39 0.89 -6.60
CA ALA A 482 -30.46 0.20 -5.90
C ALA A 482 -31.58 -0.08 -6.91
N GLY A 483 -31.79 -1.35 -7.22
CA GLY A 483 -32.77 -1.80 -8.20
C GLY A 483 -32.64 -3.28 -8.59
N ASP A 484 -32.23 -4.16 -7.68
CA ASP A 484 -32.52 -5.59 -7.80
C ASP A 484 -32.54 -6.20 -6.39
N ASP A 485 -33.60 -5.90 -5.66
CA ASP A 485 -33.92 -6.64 -4.44
C ASP A 485 -34.36 -8.02 -4.93
N GLY A 486 -33.47 -9.01 -4.85
CA GLY A 486 -33.66 -10.40 -5.30
C GLY A 486 -34.80 -11.13 -4.59
N ASN A 487 -36.03 -10.63 -4.74
CA ASN A 487 -37.26 -11.13 -4.18
C ASN A 487 -38.43 -10.96 -5.17
N GLY A 488 -38.15 -11.16 -6.46
CA GLY A 488 -39.18 -11.37 -7.48
C GLY A 488 -39.65 -12.82 -7.46
N SER A 489 -40.78 -13.09 -6.80
CA SER A 489 -41.65 -14.19 -7.20
C SER A 489 -42.06 -13.97 -8.67
N PRO A 490 -42.12 -15.02 -9.51
CA PRO A 490 -42.38 -14.86 -10.93
C PRO A 490 -43.78 -14.31 -11.17
N ASP A 491 -43.87 -13.36 -12.10
CA ASP A 491 -45.03 -12.89 -12.88
C ASP A 491 -46.43 -13.03 -12.25
N GLU A 492 -47.11 -11.89 -12.10
CA GLU A 492 -48.47 -11.75 -12.66
C GLU A 492 -48.89 -10.26 -12.75
N HIS A 493 -49.29 -9.87 -13.97
CA HIS A 493 -50.01 -8.65 -14.37
C HIS A 493 -49.23 -7.32 -14.52
N PHE A 494 -48.68 -7.13 -15.72
CA PHE A 494 -48.44 -5.81 -16.31
C PHE A 494 -49.69 -5.41 -17.13
N ASP A 495 -50.39 -4.36 -16.70
CA ASP A 495 -51.54 -3.79 -17.42
C ASP A 495 -51.04 -2.87 -18.55
N LEU A 496 -51.29 -3.27 -19.79
CA LEU A 496 -50.86 -2.61 -21.03
C LEU A 496 -51.68 -1.35 -21.38
N ALA A 497 -52.58 -0.89 -20.51
CA ALA A 497 -53.47 0.24 -20.79
C ALA A 497 -52.97 1.63 -20.33
N ALA A 498 -51.85 1.73 -19.60
CA ALA A 498 -51.38 3.00 -19.03
C ALA A 498 -50.26 3.71 -19.83
N ALA A 499 -50.20 3.51 -21.15
CA ALA A 499 -49.13 4.02 -22.01
C ALA A 499 -49.32 5.47 -22.52
N ASP A 500 -50.39 6.17 -22.15
CA ASP A 500 -50.75 7.47 -22.74
C ASP A 500 -50.97 8.59 -21.70
N GLU A 501 -50.02 8.82 -20.79
CA GLU A 501 -49.94 10.12 -20.09
C GLU A 501 -48.48 10.46 -19.71
N ILE A 502 -47.87 11.31 -20.54
CA ILE A 502 -46.62 12.03 -20.25
C ILE A 502 -46.99 13.13 -19.24
N ASP A 503 -46.68 12.94 -17.97
CA ASP A 503 -46.20 13.97 -17.03
C ASP A 503 -46.21 13.45 -15.59
N ALA A 504 -45.11 12.79 -15.22
CA ALA A 504 -44.49 12.82 -13.89
C ALA A 504 -43.42 11.73 -13.86
N ALA A 505 -42.19 12.05 -14.28
CA ALA A 505 -41.06 11.22 -13.89
C ALA A 505 -41.01 11.22 -12.35
N PRO A 506 -41.08 10.06 -11.68
CA PRO A 506 -40.88 10.00 -10.25
C PRO A 506 -39.48 10.55 -9.95
N VAL A 507 -39.40 11.54 -9.07
CA VAL A 507 -38.12 12.03 -8.54
C VAL A 507 -37.51 10.89 -7.73
N SER A 508 -36.67 10.10 -8.39
CA SER A 508 -35.81 9.12 -7.75
C SER A 508 -34.79 9.86 -6.89
N ASN A 509 -35.10 10.01 -5.60
CA ASN A 509 -34.15 10.47 -4.58
C ASN A 509 -33.19 9.34 -4.17
N ARG A 510 -32.45 8.80 -5.15
CA ARG A 510 -31.34 7.88 -4.92
C ARG A 510 -30.10 8.56 -5.53
N HIS A 511 -29.09 8.84 -4.71
CA HIS A 511 -27.84 9.45 -5.18
C HIS A 511 -26.98 8.35 -5.84
N PRO A 512 -26.87 8.27 -7.17
CA PRO A 512 -25.88 7.39 -7.77
C PRO A 512 -24.47 7.89 -7.40
N ALA A 513 -23.52 6.96 -7.33
CA ALA A 513 -22.11 7.28 -7.42
C ALA A 513 -21.86 8.16 -8.66
N ALA A 514 -20.83 9.00 -8.64
CA ALA A 514 -20.40 9.73 -9.83
C ALA A 514 -20.27 8.74 -11.01
N PRO A 515 -20.99 8.92 -12.14
CA PRO A 515 -20.96 7.99 -13.26
C PRO A 515 -19.54 7.64 -13.73
N ALA A 516 -18.62 8.61 -13.69
CA ALA A 516 -17.19 8.40 -14.01
C ALA A 516 -16.55 7.31 -13.14
N GLN A 517 -16.99 7.13 -11.90
CA GLN A 517 -16.43 6.15 -10.97
C GLN A 517 -17.15 4.80 -11.03
N ALA A 518 -18.42 4.76 -11.43
CA ALA A 518 -19.22 3.54 -11.44
C ALA A 518 -18.55 2.39 -12.22
N ALA A 519 -17.88 2.70 -13.33
CA ALA A 519 -17.22 1.70 -14.17
C ALA A 519 -16.05 0.95 -13.51
N LEU A 520 -15.43 1.48 -12.46
CA LEU A 520 -14.41 0.75 -11.69
C LEU A 520 -15.02 -0.29 -10.74
N TYR A 521 -16.33 -0.22 -10.52
CA TYR A 521 -17.06 -1.02 -9.52
C TYR A 521 -18.20 -1.86 -10.12
N ARG A 522 -18.46 -1.78 -11.43
CA ARG A 522 -19.55 -2.49 -12.12
C ARG A 522 -19.23 -3.98 -12.35
N ASP A 523 -20.25 -4.81 -12.14
CA ASP A 523 -20.20 -6.28 -12.12
C ASP A 523 -20.27 -6.93 -13.53
N ASP A 524 -20.61 -6.17 -14.56
CA ASP A 524 -20.92 -6.63 -15.90
C ASP A 524 -19.66 -6.84 -16.77
N GLY A 525 -18.78 -7.77 -16.35
CA GLY A 525 -17.53 -8.08 -17.09
C GLY A 525 -16.61 -9.20 -16.57
N ILE A 526 -17.13 -10.43 -16.46
CA ILE A 526 -16.37 -11.70 -16.52
C ILE A 526 -15.28 -11.93 -15.44
N ALA A 527 -15.70 -12.66 -14.40
CA ALA A 527 -15.02 -13.76 -13.70
C ALA A 527 -13.57 -13.60 -13.19
N PHE A 528 -13.13 -12.37 -12.95
CA PHE A 528 -12.31 -12.01 -11.80
C PHE A 528 -12.83 -10.67 -11.29
N ARG A 529 -13.70 -10.77 -10.28
CA ARG A 529 -13.84 -9.73 -9.29
C ARG A 529 -12.41 -9.27 -8.98
N HIS A 530 -12.06 -8.00 -9.24
CA HIS A 530 -11.65 -7.32 -8.02
C HIS A 530 -12.91 -7.45 -7.22
N ASP A 531 -12.83 -8.04 -6.03
CA ASP A 531 -13.88 -7.70 -5.11
C ASP A 531 -13.84 -6.16 -5.10
N SER A 532 -14.75 -5.55 -5.86
CA SER A 532 -15.44 -4.33 -5.52
C SER A 532 -16.20 -4.60 -4.23
N ASP A 533 -15.52 -5.28 -3.29
CA ASP A 533 -15.80 -5.49 -1.91
C ASP A 533 -14.51 -5.21 -1.11
N GLY A 534 -13.60 -4.35 -1.59
CA GLY A 534 -12.39 -4.00 -0.85
C GLY A 534 -12.68 -3.31 0.49
N ILE A 535 -11.72 -3.33 1.39
CA ILE A 535 -11.93 -2.77 2.73
C ILE A 535 -12.08 -1.24 2.69
N THR A 536 -13.05 -0.72 3.43
CA THR A 536 -13.42 0.70 3.47
C THR A 536 -13.55 1.19 4.91
N LEU A 537 -13.33 2.49 5.10
CA LEU A 537 -13.50 3.15 6.38
C LEU A 537 -14.84 3.90 6.39
N GLN A 538 -15.82 3.36 7.12
CA GLN A 538 -17.00 4.12 7.49
C GLN A 538 -16.61 5.16 8.53
N VAL A 539 -16.86 6.44 8.26
CA VAL A 539 -16.64 7.53 9.21
C VAL A 539 -17.77 7.54 10.22
N ASP A 540 -17.41 7.48 11.50
CA ASP A 540 -18.32 7.71 12.61
C ASP A 540 -18.22 9.17 13.07
N THR A 541 -17.00 9.68 13.26
CA THR A 541 -16.74 11.07 13.66
C THR A 541 -15.51 11.68 12.97
N VAL A 542 -15.56 12.99 12.76
CA VAL A 542 -14.40 13.82 12.42
C VAL A 542 -13.94 14.51 13.69
N ASP A 543 -12.92 13.96 14.35
CA ASP A 543 -12.55 14.35 15.72
C ASP A 543 -11.79 15.68 15.77
N ARG A 544 -10.88 15.89 14.81
CA ARG A 544 -10.08 17.11 14.69
C ARG A 544 -9.81 17.44 13.24
N MET A 545 -9.85 18.73 12.96
CA MET A 545 -9.54 19.30 11.66
C MET A 545 -8.41 20.30 11.86
N SER A 546 -7.31 20.12 11.14
CA SER A 546 -6.22 21.09 11.15
C SER A 546 -6.52 22.26 10.22
N ASN A 547 -5.89 23.40 10.50
CA ASN A 547 -5.74 24.49 9.53
C ASN A 547 -4.64 24.19 8.49
N ASP A 548 -3.90 23.07 8.64
CA ASP A 548 -2.99 22.60 7.59
C ASP A 548 -3.81 22.05 6.42
N HIS A 549 -3.66 22.74 5.30
CA HIS A 549 -4.40 22.53 4.09
C HIS A 549 -3.41 22.38 2.94
N ARG A 550 -3.51 21.28 2.18
CA ARG A 550 -2.62 21.07 1.04
C ARG A 550 -3.32 21.44 -0.26
N VAL A 551 -2.62 22.23 -1.07
CA VAL A 551 -3.12 22.74 -2.36
C VAL A 551 -3.34 21.58 -3.33
N TYR A 552 -2.49 20.56 -3.25
CA TYR A 552 -2.57 19.37 -4.08
C TYR A 552 -1.98 18.19 -3.33
N PHE A 553 -2.64 17.03 -3.38
CA PHE A 553 -2.16 15.78 -2.81
C PHE A 553 -2.38 14.68 -3.84
N SER A 554 -1.30 14.03 -4.26
CA SER A 554 -1.29 12.96 -5.26
C SER A 554 0.02 12.21 -5.12
N ALA A 555 0.03 10.90 -5.37
CA ALA A 555 1.27 10.13 -5.54
C ALA A 555 1.94 10.35 -6.90
N TYR A 556 1.17 10.77 -7.91
CA TYR A 556 1.64 10.87 -9.30
C TYR A 556 1.23 12.19 -9.95
N LEU A 557 2.14 12.72 -10.77
CA LEU A 557 1.80 13.68 -11.81
C LEU A 557 2.08 13.03 -13.15
N TRP A 558 1.22 13.30 -14.13
CA TRP A 558 1.29 12.68 -15.43
C TRP A 558 0.71 13.58 -16.53
N THR A 559 1.18 13.35 -17.75
CA THR A 559 0.64 13.88 -19.01
C THR A 559 0.49 12.72 -19.99
N MET A 560 -0.53 12.76 -20.83
CA MET A 560 -0.79 11.70 -21.81
C MET A 560 -0.87 12.30 -23.20
N PHE A 561 -0.08 11.77 -24.13
CA PHE A 561 -0.08 12.19 -25.51
C PHE A 561 -0.66 11.10 -26.41
N LEU A 562 -1.42 11.51 -27.41
CA LEU A 562 -1.80 10.69 -28.56
C LEU A 562 -0.82 10.98 -29.69
N VAL A 563 -0.25 9.94 -30.29
CA VAL A 563 0.63 10.08 -31.46
C VAL A 563 -0.19 9.85 -32.74
N ALA A 564 -0.13 10.78 -33.68
CA ALA A 564 -0.89 10.78 -34.93
C ALA A 564 0.03 11.02 -36.14
N SER A 565 -0.41 10.66 -37.35
CA SER A 565 0.38 10.83 -38.59
C SER A 565 0.00 12.06 -39.42
N SER A 566 -1.09 12.78 -39.12
CA SER A 566 -1.41 14.06 -39.78
C SER A 566 -2.43 14.90 -38.97
N SER A 567 -2.58 16.19 -39.34
CA SER A 567 -3.48 17.17 -38.70
C SER A 567 -4.95 17.05 -39.06
N ASP A 568 -5.27 16.40 -40.19
CA ASP A 568 -6.59 16.56 -40.81
C ASP A 568 -7.64 15.65 -40.17
N GLU A 569 -7.18 14.54 -39.57
CA GLU A 569 -7.94 13.69 -38.68
C GLU A 569 -7.03 13.17 -37.56
N PRO A 570 -6.79 13.93 -36.47
CA PRO A 570 -6.24 13.44 -35.19
C PRO A 570 -7.05 12.27 -34.59
N GLY A 571 -8.16 11.96 -35.26
CA GLY A 571 -8.94 10.77 -35.13
C GLY A 571 -8.35 9.48 -35.73
N ILE A 572 -7.26 9.57 -36.48
CA ILE A 572 -6.62 8.49 -37.24
C ILE A 572 -5.16 8.44 -36.80
N GLY A 573 -4.80 7.38 -36.07
CA GLY A 573 -3.39 7.12 -35.71
C GLY A 573 -2.53 6.71 -36.91
N PRO A 574 -1.18 6.68 -36.77
CA PRO A 574 -0.26 6.21 -37.80
C PRO A 574 -0.61 4.79 -38.28
N LYS A 575 -0.31 4.45 -39.55
CA LYS A 575 -0.55 3.14 -40.16
C LYS A 575 0.05 1.96 -39.39
N LEU A 576 1.03 2.20 -38.52
CA LEU A 576 1.62 1.21 -37.61
C LEU A 576 0.62 0.47 -36.71
N LEU A 577 -0.62 0.92 -36.60
CA LEU A 577 -1.65 0.24 -35.79
C LEU A 577 -2.52 -0.74 -36.60
N ARG A 578 -2.17 -1.04 -37.86
CA ARG A 578 -3.06 -1.76 -38.78
C ARG A 578 -3.26 -3.25 -38.48
N GLY A 579 -4.49 -3.51 -38.04
CA GLY A 579 -5.26 -4.75 -38.19
C GLY A 579 -6.75 -4.53 -37.90
N LYS A 580 -7.07 -3.52 -37.09
CA LYS A 580 -8.45 -3.04 -36.86
C LYS A 580 -8.55 -1.61 -37.37
N GLY A 581 -9.57 -1.32 -38.17
CA GLY A 581 -9.86 0.06 -38.55
C GLY A 581 -10.10 0.87 -37.28
N TYR A 582 -9.52 2.07 -37.20
CA TYR A 582 -9.88 3.02 -36.17
C TYR A 582 -11.41 3.17 -36.22
N PRO A 583 -12.17 2.84 -35.16
CA PRO A 583 -13.61 3.03 -35.21
C PRO A 583 -13.87 4.51 -35.46
N ARG A 584 -14.87 4.83 -36.29
CA ARG A 584 -15.40 6.21 -36.31
C ARG A 584 -15.75 6.55 -34.87
N TRP A 585 -15.13 7.59 -34.34
CA TRP A 585 -15.32 8.09 -32.98
C TRP A 585 -16.82 8.07 -32.67
N PRO A 586 -17.26 7.23 -31.71
CA PRO A 586 -18.67 6.93 -31.60
C PRO A 586 -19.43 8.17 -31.11
N ASP A 587 -20.60 8.37 -31.68
CA ASP A 587 -21.77 8.88 -30.98
C ASP A 587 -22.71 7.68 -30.79
N PRO A 588 -23.25 7.37 -29.60
CA PRO A 588 -23.00 7.88 -28.22
C PRO A 588 -22.33 6.79 -27.32
N PRO A 589 -22.22 6.97 -25.97
CA PRO A 589 -21.62 6.00 -25.02
C PRO A 589 -22.14 4.55 -25.12
N GLU A 590 -23.28 4.34 -25.76
CA GLU A 590 -23.86 3.01 -25.98
C GLU A 590 -23.05 2.13 -26.94
N ARG A 591 -22.04 2.68 -27.65
CA ARG A 591 -21.10 1.90 -28.51
C ARG A 591 -19.79 1.53 -27.81
N ARG A 592 -19.80 1.43 -26.47
CA ARG A 592 -18.63 1.16 -25.63
C ARG A 592 -17.83 -0.08 -26.04
N ASP A 593 -18.50 -1.15 -26.47
CA ASP A 593 -17.84 -2.38 -26.91
C ASP A 593 -16.82 -2.13 -28.03
N GLN A 594 -17.11 -1.20 -28.94
CA GLN A 594 -16.21 -0.87 -30.05
C GLN A 594 -14.90 -0.25 -29.57
N VAL A 595 -14.96 0.55 -28.49
CA VAL A 595 -13.77 1.19 -27.90
C VAL A 595 -12.94 0.17 -27.13
N ARG A 596 -13.60 -0.66 -26.31
CA ARG A 596 -12.95 -1.77 -25.59
C ARG A 596 -12.27 -2.74 -26.55
N GLU A 597 -12.96 -3.15 -27.62
CA GLU A 597 -12.43 -4.06 -28.63
C GLU A 597 -11.29 -3.45 -29.46
N ALA A 598 -11.31 -2.14 -29.67
CA ALA A 598 -10.26 -1.41 -30.37
C ALA A 598 -9.02 -1.18 -29.51
N ARG A 599 -9.11 -1.34 -28.18
CA ARG A 599 -7.99 -1.18 -27.23
C ARG A 599 -7.30 0.18 -27.37
N LEU A 600 -8.09 1.26 -27.43
CA LEU A 600 -7.58 2.60 -27.74
C LEU A 600 -6.52 3.13 -26.77
N TRP A 601 -6.41 2.57 -25.57
CA TRP A 601 -5.32 2.87 -24.63
C TRP A 601 -3.93 2.53 -25.17
N GLU A 602 -3.81 1.54 -26.07
CA GLU A 602 -2.52 1.17 -26.69
C GLU A 602 -1.94 2.31 -27.53
N HIS A 603 -2.73 3.34 -27.85
CA HIS A 603 -2.32 4.49 -28.65
C HIS A 603 -1.85 5.67 -27.80
N LEU A 604 -1.94 5.57 -26.47
CA LEU A 604 -1.50 6.63 -25.58
C LEU A 604 -0.02 6.47 -25.22
N LEU A 605 0.66 7.61 -25.08
CA LEU A 605 2.02 7.72 -24.59
C LEU A 605 1.99 8.52 -23.28
N PRO A 606 1.87 7.84 -22.11
CA PRO A 606 1.92 8.51 -20.83
C PRO A 606 3.37 8.90 -20.48
N VAL A 607 3.51 10.04 -19.81
CA VAL A 607 4.74 10.48 -19.15
C VAL A 607 4.36 10.85 -17.73
N PHE A 608 5.14 10.42 -16.75
CA PHE A 608 4.78 10.59 -15.35
C PHE A 608 6.00 10.76 -14.45
N VAL A 609 5.75 11.32 -13.27
CA VAL A 609 6.70 11.39 -12.16
C VAL A 609 6.01 10.91 -10.89
N HIS A 610 6.70 10.05 -10.14
CA HIS A 610 6.27 9.66 -8.81
C HIS A 610 6.68 10.76 -7.84
N ALA A 611 5.70 11.37 -7.19
CA ALA A 611 5.94 12.37 -6.17
C ALA A 611 4.75 12.35 -5.23
N ASN A 612 4.95 11.94 -3.98
CA ASN A 612 3.98 12.12 -2.90
C ASN A 612 3.90 13.61 -2.55
N VAL A 613 3.34 14.39 -3.47
CA VAL A 613 3.39 15.85 -3.42
C VAL A 613 2.36 16.31 -2.40
N ALA A 614 2.84 16.94 -1.33
CA ALA A 614 1.98 17.49 -0.29
C ALA A 614 2.15 19.00 -0.11
N ASP A 615 3.08 19.68 -0.79
CA ASP A 615 3.27 21.13 -0.67
C ASP A 615 3.41 21.82 -2.05
N PRO A 616 3.08 23.13 -2.14
CA PRO A 616 3.08 23.84 -3.41
C PRO A 616 4.46 23.98 -4.07
N ALA A 617 5.55 24.03 -3.30
CA ALA A 617 6.89 24.19 -3.85
C ALA A 617 7.37 22.88 -4.49
N ALA A 618 7.17 21.75 -3.81
CA ALA A 618 7.39 20.43 -4.37
C ALA A 618 6.52 20.20 -5.61
N LEU A 619 5.24 20.62 -5.58
CA LEU A 619 4.37 20.52 -6.73
C LEU A 619 4.90 21.29 -7.94
N ALA A 620 5.26 22.57 -7.75
CA ALA A 620 5.77 23.42 -8.81
C ALA A 620 7.08 22.85 -9.40
N PHE A 621 7.95 22.30 -8.55
CA PHE A 621 9.15 21.61 -8.98
C PHE A 621 8.81 20.37 -9.83
N GLN A 622 7.95 19.49 -9.34
CA GLN A 622 7.61 18.24 -10.01
C GLN A 622 6.85 18.48 -11.32
N LYS A 623 5.98 19.49 -11.40
CA LYS A 623 5.35 19.89 -12.67
C LYS A 623 6.38 20.35 -13.70
N ARG A 624 7.41 21.10 -13.30
CA ARG A 624 8.50 21.52 -14.20
C ARG A 624 9.33 20.33 -14.68
N VAL A 625 9.65 19.39 -13.79
CA VAL A 625 10.35 18.14 -14.13
C VAL A 625 9.52 17.32 -15.10
N LEU A 626 8.22 17.14 -14.84
CA LEU A 626 7.32 16.41 -15.73
C LEU A 626 7.21 17.04 -17.11
N ALA A 627 7.03 18.37 -17.18
CA ALA A 627 6.99 19.07 -18.46
C ALA A 627 8.31 18.91 -19.23
N GLN A 628 9.46 18.95 -18.54
CA GLN A 628 10.76 18.70 -19.14
C GLN A 628 10.88 17.27 -19.68
N ASN A 629 10.51 16.27 -18.89
CA ASN A 629 10.57 14.86 -19.26
C ASN A 629 9.65 14.56 -20.44
N ALA A 630 8.47 15.17 -20.47
CA ALA A 630 7.53 15.04 -21.58
C ALA A 630 8.15 15.54 -22.89
N ILE A 631 8.66 16.78 -22.91
CA ILE A 631 9.31 17.33 -24.11
C ILE A 631 10.51 16.47 -24.53
N ALA A 632 11.35 16.04 -23.59
CA ALA A 632 12.50 15.19 -23.88
C ALA A 632 12.11 13.84 -24.51
N LEU A 633 11.08 13.17 -23.98
CA LEU A 633 10.59 11.90 -24.56
C LEU A 633 10.02 12.12 -25.96
N LEU A 634 9.18 13.13 -26.15
CA LEU A 634 8.60 13.44 -27.45
C LEU A 634 9.68 13.79 -28.47
N GLN A 635 10.74 14.49 -28.06
CA GLN A 635 11.88 14.82 -28.91
C GLN A 635 12.68 13.58 -29.32
N GLN A 636 12.86 12.61 -28.40
CA GLN A 636 13.50 11.32 -28.74
C GLN A 636 12.68 10.54 -29.76
N VAL A 637 11.35 10.48 -29.58
CA VAL A 637 10.44 9.84 -30.55
C VAL A 637 10.48 10.57 -31.90
N TRP A 638 10.48 11.91 -31.88
CA TRP A 638 10.58 12.74 -33.08
C TRP A 638 11.87 12.50 -33.85
N GLN A 639 13.02 12.51 -33.19
CA GLN A 639 14.33 12.30 -33.83
C GLN A 639 14.45 10.90 -34.44
N ARG A 640 13.86 9.89 -33.79
CA ARG A 640 13.89 8.50 -34.23
C ARG A 640 12.68 8.11 -35.08
N ARG A 641 11.88 9.08 -35.54
CA ARG A 641 10.62 8.81 -36.25
C ARG A 641 10.77 7.93 -37.50
N ALA A 642 11.90 8.01 -38.21
CA ALA A 642 12.16 7.15 -39.37
C ALA A 642 12.48 5.68 -38.98
N GLU A 643 12.91 5.44 -37.75
CA GLU A 643 13.12 4.09 -37.19
C GLU A 643 11.84 3.53 -36.57
N LEU A 644 11.03 4.42 -35.98
CA LEU A 644 9.85 4.08 -35.20
C LEU A 644 8.58 4.04 -36.03
N PHE A 645 8.52 4.79 -37.15
CA PHE A 645 7.32 4.94 -37.97
C PHE A 645 7.50 4.46 -39.41
N ASP A 646 6.41 3.98 -40.04
CA ASP A 646 6.37 3.66 -41.46
C ASP A 646 6.71 4.91 -42.29
N GLU A 647 7.40 4.74 -43.42
CA GLU A 647 7.82 5.85 -44.27
C GLU A 647 6.64 6.75 -44.69
N SER A 648 5.48 6.17 -45.01
CA SER A 648 4.30 6.95 -45.38
C SER A 648 3.71 7.76 -44.22
N ASP A 649 3.87 7.31 -42.98
CA ASP A 649 3.43 8.07 -41.80
C ASP A 649 4.39 9.21 -41.49
N VAL A 650 5.71 8.96 -41.63
CA VAL A 650 6.74 10.00 -41.50
C VAL A 650 6.55 11.09 -42.55
N GLN A 651 6.23 10.72 -43.79
CA GLN A 651 5.93 11.64 -44.89
C GLN A 651 4.63 12.44 -44.65
N ALA A 652 3.62 11.83 -44.02
CA ALA A 652 2.37 12.51 -43.66
C ALA A 652 2.53 13.51 -42.50
N GLY A 653 3.55 13.30 -41.65
CA GLY A 653 3.95 14.21 -40.59
C GLY A 653 3.47 13.80 -39.20
N ILE A 654 4.38 13.27 -38.38
CA ILE A 654 4.08 12.85 -37.01
C ILE A 654 3.65 14.03 -36.13
N ARG A 655 2.59 13.85 -35.35
CA ARG A 655 2.04 14.83 -34.40
C ARG A 655 1.84 14.21 -33.02
N PHE A 656 2.00 15.03 -31.98
CA PHE A 656 1.79 14.65 -30.59
C PHE A 656 0.68 15.51 -29.99
N HIS A 657 -0.49 14.95 -29.76
CA HIS A 657 -1.64 15.68 -29.21
C HIS A 657 -1.75 15.43 -27.71
N LEU A 658 -1.75 16.48 -26.90
CA LEU A 658 -2.04 16.34 -25.48
C LEU A 658 -3.50 15.88 -25.30
N ALA A 659 -3.68 14.70 -24.73
CA ALA A 659 -4.98 14.07 -24.50
C ALA A 659 -5.56 14.47 -23.12
N SER A 660 -4.79 14.29 -22.06
CA SER A 660 -5.16 14.67 -20.69
C SER A 660 -3.91 14.82 -19.82
N ALA A 661 -4.04 15.43 -18.65
CA ALA A 661 -2.98 15.52 -17.64
C ALA A 661 -3.57 15.62 -16.23
N SER A 662 -2.75 15.44 -15.19
CA SER A 662 -3.19 15.50 -13.79
C SER A 662 -3.82 16.83 -13.35
N ASP A 663 -3.66 17.90 -14.13
CA ASP A 663 -4.31 19.21 -13.94
C ASP A 663 -5.00 19.74 -15.22
N TYR A 664 -5.22 18.86 -16.20
CA TYR A 664 -5.96 19.13 -17.43
C TYR A 664 -6.91 17.97 -17.75
N SER A 665 -8.21 18.21 -17.58
CA SER A 665 -9.23 17.16 -17.69
C SER A 665 -9.33 16.52 -19.07
N GLY A 666 -9.00 17.23 -20.15
CA GLY A 666 -9.21 16.72 -21.50
C GLY A 666 -10.69 16.56 -21.92
N CYS A 667 -11.69 16.90 -21.10
CA CYS A 667 -13.10 16.87 -21.53
C CYS A 667 -13.65 18.27 -21.89
N GLY A 668 -12.80 19.29 -21.83
CA GLY A 668 -13.21 20.69 -22.00
C GLY A 668 -13.78 21.35 -20.74
N CYS A 669 -14.13 20.58 -19.70
CA CYS A 669 -14.53 21.13 -18.41
C CYS A 669 -13.32 21.53 -17.55
N PRO A 670 -13.38 22.63 -16.79
CA PRO A 670 -12.32 23.02 -15.87
C PRO A 670 -12.10 21.97 -14.77
N VAL A 671 -10.85 21.86 -14.33
CA VAL A 671 -10.47 21.04 -13.16
C VAL A 671 -11.02 21.70 -11.90
N ARG A 672 -11.62 20.91 -11.01
CA ARG A 672 -12.31 21.43 -9.81
C ARG A 672 -11.33 21.97 -8.75
N TYR A 673 -10.14 21.36 -8.65
CA TYR A 673 -9.09 21.72 -7.69
C TYR A 673 -7.77 22.05 -8.42
N PRO A 674 -7.70 23.18 -9.14
CA PRO A 674 -6.53 23.54 -9.92
C PRO A 674 -5.36 23.96 -9.03
N SER A 675 -4.15 23.58 -9.41
CA SER A 675 -2.96 23.76 -8.56
C SER A 675 -1.91 24.68 -9.20
N GLY A 676 -2.16 25.99 -9.16
CA GLY A 676 -1.25 27.02 -9.68
C GLY A 676 -1.05 26.93 -11.20
N THR A 677 0.20 27.08 -11.66
CA THR A 677 0.54 27.01 -13.10
C THR A 677 0.19 25.63 -13.66
N SER A 678 -0.54 25.61 -14.78
CA SER A 678 -0.97 24.36 -15.43
C SER A 678 0.18 23.67 -16.16
N LEU A 679 0.14 22.33 -16.26
CA LEU A 679 1.08 21.57 -17.09
C LEU A 679 1.03 22.02 -18.55
N VAL A 680 -0.14 22.40 -19.06
CA VAL A 680 -0.29 22.93 -20.42
C VAL A 680 0.55 24.21 -20.61
N SER A 681 0.49 25.14 -19.65
CA SER A 681 1.28 26.37 -19.70
C SER A 681 2.77 26.08 -19.67
N LEU A 682 3.22 25.18 -18.78
CA LEU A 682 4.64 24.80 -18.67
C LEU A 682 5.16 24.10 -19.94
N LEU A 683 4.35 23.23 -20.55
CA LEU A 683 4.67 22.61 -21.84
C LEU A 683 4.80 23.66 -22.94
N ARG A 684 3.91 24.67 -22.98
CA ARG A 684 3.96 25.76 -23.95
C ARG A 684 5.24 26.59 -23.80
N GLU A 685 5.57 27.02 -22.58
CA GLU A 685 6.80 27.74 -22.28
C GLU A 685 8.05 26.96 -22.73
N ARG A 686 8.05 25.63 -22.54
CA ARG A 686 9.14 24.76 -23.01
C ARG A 686 9.24 24.69 -24.53
N LEU A 687 8.10 24.55 -25.23
CA LEU A 687 8.07 24.50 -26.70
C LEU A 687 8.48 25.83 -27.33
N GLU A 688 8.20 26.96 -26.69
CA GLU A 688 8.67 28.28 -27.16
C GLU A 688 10.20 28.39 -27.14
N LEU A 689 10.85 27.74 -26.17
CA LEU A 689 12.31 27.66 -26.03
C LEU A 689 12.95 26.55 -26.88
N GLU A 690 12.16 25.69 -27.52
CA GLU A 690 12.67 24.56 -28.29
C GLU A 690 13.35 25.03 -29.59
N PRO A 691 14.64 24.67 -29.83
CA PRO A 691 15.35 25.05 -31.04
C PRO A 691 14.81 24.37 -32.31
N ASP A 692 14.34 23.11 -32.23
CA ASP A 692 13.72 22.43 -33.37
C ASP A 692 12.27 22.92 -33.54
N ARG A 693 12.08 23.89 -34.45
CA ARG A 693 10.76 24.48 -34.71
C ARG A 693 9.78 23.53 -35.40
N GLU A 694 10.26 22.56 -36.16
CA GLU A 694 9.40 21.55 -36.77
C GLU A 694 8.85 20.60 -35.70
N PHE A 695 9.72 20.15 -34.79
CA PHE A 695 9.31 19.39 -33.62
C PHE A 695 8.34 20.17 -32.74
N ALA A 696 8.66 21.43 -32.43
CA ALA A 696 7.79 22.26 -31.60
C ALA A 696 6.38 22.40 -32.20
N ALA A 697 6.29 22.57 -33.52
CA ALA A 697 5.02 22.61 -34.25
C ALA A 697 4.31 21.26 -34.33
N ALA A 698 5.02 20.15 -34.13
CA ALA A 698 4.43 18.81 -34.06
C ALA A 698 3.73 18.51 -32.73
N VAL A 699 4.03 19.25 -31.66
CA VAL A 699 3.35 19.09 -30.36
C VAL A 699 2.12 20.00 -30.28
N ALA A 700 0.94 19.41 -30.34
CA ALA A 700 -0.34 20.09 -30.27
C ALA A 700 -0.84 20.19 -28.83
N LEU A 701 -0.86 21.42 -28.30
CA LEU A 701 -1.41 21.76 -26.98
C LEU A 701 -2.74 22.52 -27.11
N PRO A 702 -3.69 22.37 -26.17
CA PRO A 702 -4.93 23.14 -26.17
C PRO A 702 -4.66 24.64 -25.98
N ALA A 703 -5.56 25.50 -26.47
CA ALA A 703 -5.51 26.95 -26.27
C ALA A 703 -5.55 27.33 -24.78
N SER A 704 -5.00 28.51 -24.43
CA SER A 704 -4.85 28.98 -23.03
C SER A 704 -6.18 29.35 -22.36
N THR A 705 -7.25 29.56 -23.12
CA THR A 705 -8.58 29.91 -22.63
C THR A 705 -9.56 28.78 -22.94
N SER A 706 -10.20 28.24 -21.90
CA SER A 706 -11.05 27.05 -21.95
C SER A 706 -12.35 27.31 -22.73
N ALA A 707 -12.31 27.17 -24.05
CA ALA A 707 -13.43 26.83 -24.93
C ALA A 707 -12.88 26.77 -26.36
N ASP A 708 -12.16 25.70 -26.70
CA ASP A 708 -11.70 25.52 -28.08
C ASP A 708 -12.66 24.61 -28.87
N PRO A 709 -13.39 25.14 -29.86
CA PRO A 709 -14.19 24.35 -30.79
C PRO A 709 -13.34 23.51 -31.78
N ALA A 710 -12.02 23.67 -31.82
CA ALA A 710 -11.12 22.98 -32.73
C ALA A 710 -10.58 21.63 -32.20
N ARG A 711 -11.06 21.14 -31.05
CA ARG A 711 -10.61 19.85 -30.54
C ARG A 711 -11.35 18.69 -31.22
N PRO A 712 -10.64 17.65 -31.67
CA PRO A 712 -11.25 16.47 -32.27
C PRO A 712 -12.21 15.82 -31.29
N ARG A 713 -13.43 15.49 -31.75
CA ARG A 713 -14.49 14.94 -30.88
C ARG A 713 -14.01 13.74 -30.05
N GLY A 714 -13.13 12.91 -30.62
CA GLY A 714 -12.51 11.78 -29.94
C GLY A 714 -11.67 12.10 -28.69
N LEU A 715 -10.93 13.21 -28.72
CA LEU A 715 -10.08 13.65 -27.60
C LEU A 715 -10.89 14.32 -26.47
N VAL A 716 -12.08 14.84 -26.76
CA VAL A 716 -12.99 15.45 -25.77
C VAL A 716 -13.81 14.38 -25.03
N GLY A 717 -14.13 13.27 -25.70
CA GLY A 717 -14.80 12.12 -25.10
C GLY A 717 -13.83 11.18 -24.38
N TYR A 718 -13.31 10.19 -25.10
CA TYR A 718 -12.71 8.98 -24.52
C TYR A 718 -11.38 9.16 -23.79
N PHE A 719 -10.52 10.07 -24.26
CA PHE A 719 -9.21 10.28 -23.63
C PHE A 719 -9.22 11.40 -22.57
N SER A 720 -10.39 11.66 -22.01
CA SER A 720 -10.57 12.63 -20.95
C SER A 720 -10.60 11.98 -19.56
N SER A 721 -10.41 12.80 -18.54
CA SER A 721 -10.36 12.35 -17.16
C SER A 721 -11.66 11.71 -16.65
N CYS A 722 -12.81 12.07 -17.22
CA CYS A 722 -14.08 11.44 -16.87
C CYS A 722 -14.27 10.05 -17.49
N HIS A 723 -13.47 9.67 -18.48
CA HIS A 723 -13.46 8.35 -19.11
C HIS A 723 -12.21 7.53 -18.79
N LEU A 724 -11.20 8.14 -18.16
CA LEU A 724 -9.99 7.45 -17.69
C LEU A 724 -10.29 6.22 -16.81
N PRO A 725 -11.26 6.25 -15.87
CA PRO A 725 -11.62 5.07 -15.08
C PRO A 725 -12.07 3.88 -15.94
N GLU A 726 -12.87 4.14 -16.98
CA GLU A 726 -13.34 3.13 -17.93
C GLU A 726 -12.19 2.56 -18.75
N LEU A 727 -11.30 3.44 -19.21
CA LEU A 727 -10.14 3.06 -20.01
C LEU A 727 -9.18 2.13 -19.25
N VAL A 728 -8.97 2.40 -17.95
CA VAL A 728 -8.13 1.56 -17.09
C VAL A 728 -8.82 0.23 -16.77
N ALA A 729 -10.14 0.23 -16.56
CA ALA A 729 -10.92 -1.00 -16.39
C ALA A 729 -10.81 -1.91 -17.63
N ASP A 730 -10.99 -1.34 -18.82
CA ASP A 730 -10.86 -2.08 -20.09
C ASP A 730 -9.43 -2.65 -20.27
N TYR A 731 -8.39 -1.91 -19.84
CA TYR A 731 -7.02 -2.41 -19.82
C TYR A 731 -6.89 -3.66 -18.93
N PHE A 732 -7.34 -3.58 -17.68
CA PHE A 732 -7.28 -4.70 -16.74
C PHE A 732 -7.99 -5.93 -17.28
N ASP A 733 -9.16 -5.76 -17.92
CA ASP A 733 -9.88 -6.86 -18.54
C ASP A 733 -9.11 -7.49 -19.71
N SER A 734 -8.38 -6.68 -20.49
CA SER A 734 -7.54 -7.20 -21.58
C SER A 734 -6.32 -8.00 -21.12
N VAL A 735 -5.82 -7.71 -19.91
CA VAL A 735 -4.66 -8.37 -19.29
C VAL A 735 -5.06 -9.72 -18.67
N LYS A 736 -6.33 -9.90 -18.31
CA LYS A 736 -6.81 -11.15 -17.69
C LYS A 736 -6.50 -12.36 -18.59
N PRO A 737 -6.00 -13.47 -18.02
CA PRO A 737 -5.87 -14.72 -18.76
C PRO A 737 -7.27 -15.17 -19.21
N ARG A 738 -7.45 -15.41 -20.52
CA ARG A 738 -8.68 -16.01 -21.04
C ARG A 738 -8.79 -17.42 -20.46
N LYS A 739 -9.89 -17.68 -19.74
CA LYS A 739 -10.22 -19.00 -19.17
C LYS A 739 -10.38 -20.05 -20.26
#